data_AF-A0A9D6AVV3-F1
#
_entry.id   AF-A0A9D6AVV3-F1
#
_cell.length_a   1.000
_cell.length_b   1.000
_cell.length_c   1.000
_cell.angle_alpha   90.00
_cell.angle_beta   90.00
_cell.angle_gamma   90.00
#
_symmetry.space_group_name_H-M   'P 1'
#
loop_
_entity.id
_entity.type
_entity.pdbx_description
1 polymer ?
#
loop_
_entity_poly.entity_id
_entity_poly.type
_entity_poly.pdbx_seq_one_letter_code
_entity_poly.pdbx_strand_id
1 'polypeptide(L)'
;MLKKAFVNPTSHLLVQLFRYSIVVAIAFPIDFGLLYIFTDILHIHYLISTITAFTISMLVNFLISVLWVFKTRADRPLWKEILAFFIIGFVGLALTALIVWFCTSTLHLHYLVSKLVAVTIVFFWSFSARRLMFDKHVHEYIHILKNLNREKTNIMFKKSNRLQWGLLIKSPVFVTYIVGVLLLTIGLVYTYKVRPFTSDDVFWQTILLRWNPFDGTSVTLGNSSVYVDKIPFYEMVEWFFESGRKALFVQSYIPAVFGFTGFYFSCVYFLKKAGTVLSYLNLLPFIWLSSIGYTFMQLYLNPNWRGFQLGFSFLLLALTAALWNKDIKLRSQISWALLTILTVYTGLQLYSDPYILYFTIAPLALFAIIAYIAKKIDRRKLAITLGAILLSYVVSKAFGLIASAAGIRSAVEYPMQFIQFGKLSDSIWSSIHNTLIVQNADFFGLKISTLALVPLLNCAILFIALAAVCYLFYRCKKDYKRLDISKLWFLFFVAITVMVFTLHTLTTMGDGTGTYRYFMFSVLIFTLLLSHYLGTMKNYIKYTAVLLLAASIALNLTGTLLQSQSSVRSEVQQNIANSENFRTIETLKERGYTKGYANYWDANISSYLSKGEIRFLPSVCSEGDLNAWHWLTDDASFAVKADKTFYVYNSDNTLGPCTKDILDSQLGSPSEVLRSGRWSIFLYDYDISTRIKDFTVKY
;
A
#
# COMPACT_ATOMS: atom_id res chain seq x y z
N MET A 1 -20.40 -14.73 -43.02
CA MET A 1 -20.51 -13.44 -42.28
C MET A 1 -20.00 -13.50 -40.84
N LEU A 2 -20.33 -14.53 -40.05
CA LEU A 2 -19.90 -14.69 -38.64
C LEU A 2 -18.37 -14.61 -38.40
N LYS A 3 -17.53 -15.20 -39.28
CA LYS A 3 -16.06 -15.08 -39.17
C LYS A 3 -15.54 -13.64 -39.35
N LYS A 4 -16.20 -12.81 -40.18
CA LYS A 4 -15.85 -11.37 -40.33
C LYS A 4 -16.24 -10.57 -39.07
N ALA A 5 -17.37 -10.91 -38.45
CA ALA A 5 -17.87 -10.26 -37.25
C ALA A 5 -17.04 -10.59 -36.00
N PHE A 6 -16.50 -11.80 -35.87
CA PHE A 6 -15.79 -12.23 -34.64
C PHE A 6 -14.26 -12.30 -34.74
N VAL A 7 -13.68 -12.44 -35.93
CA VAL A 7 -12.30 -12.97 -36.04
C VAL A 7 -11.36 -12.14 -36.93
N ASN A 8 -11.87 -11.48 -37.97
CA ASN A 8 -11.02 -10.65 -38.85
C ASN A 8 -10.75 -9.25 -38.25
N PRO A 9 -9.57 -8.65 -38.50
CA PRO A 9 -9.33 -7.24 -38.22
C PRO A 9 -10.27 -6.38 -39.08
N THR A 10 -11.00 -5.47 -38.44
CA THR A 10 -12.08 -4.67 -39.03
C THR A 10 -11.98 -3.23 -38.52
N SER A 11 -12.10 -2.24 -39.42
CA SER A 11 -12.14 -0.80 -39.11
C SER A 11 -13.56 -0.26 -38.87
N HIS A 12 -14.60 -1.07 -39.08
CA HIS A 12 -15.99 -0.66 -38.88
C HIS A 12 -16.33 -0.51 -37.38
N LEU A 13 -16.78 0.69 -37.02
CA LEU A 13 -17.13 1.11 -35.65
C LEU A 13 -18.08 0.13 -34.96
N LEU A 14 -19.14 -0.27 -35.65
CA LEU A 14 -20.20 -1.13 -35.10
C LEU A 14 -19.68 -2.52 -34.72
N VAL A 15 -18.70 -3.06 -35.45
CA VAL A 15 -18.12 -4.39 -35.16
C VAL A 15 -17.15 -4.32 -33.98
N GLN A 16 -16.39 -3.23 -33.85
CA GLN A 16 -15.50 -3.02 -32.69
C GLN A 16 -16.31 -2.78 -31.41
N LEU A 17 -17.37 -1.96 -31.52
CA LEU A 17 -18.30 -1.70 -30.42
C LEU A 17 -18.99 -2.99 -29.99
N PHE A 18 -19.53 -3.77 -30.93
CA PHE A 18 -20.17 -5.06 -30.65
C PHE A 18 -19.23 -6.05 -29.94
N ARG A 19 -17.98 -6.20 -30.41
CA ARG A 19 -16.99 -7.06 -29.73
C ARG A 19 -16.68 -6.56 -28.32
N TYR A 20 -16.51 -5.25 -28.16
CA TYR A 20 -16.22 -4.65 -26.87
C TYR A 20 -17.40 -4.80 -25.88
N SER A 21 -18.63 -4.62 -26.35
CA SER A 21 -19.86 -4.86 -25.59
C SER A 21 -19.92 -6.28 -25.03
N ILE A 22 -19.50 -7.29 -25.79
CA ILE A 22 -19.48 -8.69 -25.31
C ILE A 22 -18.48 -8.86 -24.17
N VAL A 23 -17.28 -8.28 -24.27
CA VAL A 23 -16.30 -8.35 -23.17
C VAL A 23 -16.85 -7.73 -21.90
N VAL A 24 -17.45 -6.54 -22.03
CA VAL A 24 -17.99 -5.81 -20.88
C VAL A 24 -19.22 -6.53 -20.30
N ALA A 25 -20.07 -7.12 -21.14
CA ALA A 25 -21.22 -7.90 -20.70
C ALA A 25 -20.82 -9.12 -19.86
N ILE A 26 -19.62 -9.69 -20.06
CA ILE A 26 -19.09 -10.81 -19.26
C ILE A 26 -18.50 -10.32 -17.93
N ALA A 27 -17.86 -9.15 -17.95
CA ALA A 27 -17.27 -8.55 -16.74
C ALA A 27 -18.34 -7.92 -15.82
N PHE A 28 -19.48 -7.53 -16.39
CA PHE A 28 -20.57 -6.84 -15.69
C PHE A 28 -21.19 -7.63 -14.52
N PRO A 29 -21.60 -8.91 -14.67
CA PRO A 29 -22.16 -9.68 -13.57
C PRO A 29 -21.18 -9.86 -12.41
N ILE A 30 -19.87 -9.92 -12.71
CA ILE A 30 -18.82 -10.02 -11.68
C ILE A 30 -18.73 -8.71 -10.90
N ASP A 31 -18.75 -7.56 -11.58
CA ASP A 31 -18.76 -6.24 -10.92
C ASP A 31 -20.02 -6.05 -10.07
N PHE A 32 -21.19 -6.28 -10.66
CA PHE A 32 -22.47 -6.11 -9.96
C PHE A 32 -22.66 -7.11 -8.81
N GLY A 33 -22.29 -8.37 -9.02
CA GLY A 33 -22.39 -9.41 -8.00
C GLY A 33 -21.45 -9.16 -6.83
N LEU A 34 -20.19 -8.76 -7.08
CA LEU A 34 -19.26 -8.43 -6.01
C LEU A 34 -19.69 -7.18 -5.24
N LEU A 35 -20.21 -6.15 -5.93
CA LEU A 35 -20.78 -4.98 -5.28
C LEU A 35 -21.91 -5.37 -4.31
N TYR A 36 -22.85 -6.21 -4.76
CA TYR A 36 -23.96 -6.69 -3.94
C TYR A 36 -23.45 -7.51 -2.74
N ILE A 37 -22.57 -8.48 -2.97
CA ILE A 37 -22.01 -9.32 -1.89
C ILE A 37 -21.29 -8.44 -0.85
N PHE A 38 -20.46 -7.51 -1.29
CA PHE A 38 -19.74 -6.65 -0.37
C PHE A 38 -20.68 -5.71 0.40
N THR A 39 -21.69 -5.14 -0.26
CA THR A 39 -22.56 -4.14 0.37
C THR A 39 -23.64 -4.78 1.26
N ASP A 40 -24.38 -5.75 0.74
CA ASP A 40 -25.56 -6.27 1.41
C ASP A 40 -25.28 -7.51 2.28
N ILE A 41 -24.25 -8.31 1.93
CA ILE A 41 -23.89 -9.51 2.72
C ILE A 41 -22.78 -9.21 3.73
N LEU A 42 -21.73 -8.48 3.32
CA LEU A 42 -20.60 -8.17 4.20
C LEU A 42 -20.76 -6.82 4.94
N HIS A 43 -21.82 -6.07 4.65
CA HIS A 43 -22.12 -4.75 5.22
C HIS A 43 -20.96 -3.75 5.04
N ILE A 44 -20.28 -3.84 3.89
CA ILE A 44 -19.22 -2.91 3.47
C ILE A 44 -19.87 -1.70 2.79
N HIS A 45 -19.33 -0.50 3.00
CA HIS A 45 -19.88 0.71 2.40
C HIS A 45 -19.96 0.61 0.86
N TYR A 46 -21.10 1.01 0.27
CA TYR A 46 -21.38 0.84 -1.16
C TYR A 46 -20.28 1.39 -2.08
N LEU A 47 -19.63 2.50 -1.70
CA LEU A 47 -18.57 3.11 -2.49
C LEU A 47 -17.26 2.31 -2.44
N ILE A 48 -16.93 1.72 -1.28
CA ILE A 48 -15.79 0.80 -1.12
C ILE A 48 -16.05 -0.46 -1.93
N SER A 49 -17.24 -1.05 -1.74
CA SER A 49 -17.71 -2.20 -2.50
C SER A 49 -17.63 -1.96 -4.01
N THR A 50 -18.00 -0.75 -4.46
CA THR A 50 -17.97 -0.33 -5.87
C THR A 50 -16.55 -0.29 -6.43
N ILE A 51 -15.61 0.29 -5.69
CA ILE A 51 -14.20 0.40 -6.10
C ILE A 51 -13.57 -0.98 -6.19
N THR A 52 -13.80 -1.83 -5.18
CA THR A 52 -13.24 -3.18 -5.13
C THR A 52 -13.83 -4.07 -6.23
N ALA A 53 -15.14 -4.06 -6.38
CA ALA A 53 -15.83 -4.81 -7.42
C ALA A 53 -15.40 -4.37 -8.82
N PHE A 54 -15.29 -3.05 -9.05
CA PHE A 54 -14.83 -2.53 -10.34
C PHE A 54 -13.39 -2.92 -10.61
N THR A 55 -12.50 -2.84 -9.62
CA THR A 55 -11.08 -3.23 -9.79
C THR A 55 -10.96 -4.70 -10.17
N ILE A 56 -11.68 -5.58 -9.47
CA ILE A 56 -11.69 -7.02 -9.77
C ILE A 56 -12.26 -7.27 -11.17
N SER A 57 -13.37 -6.63 -11.52
CA SER A 57 -14.00 -6.75 -12.83
C SER A 57 -13.15 -6.18 -13.96
N MET A 58 -12.50 -5.03 -13.74
CA MET A 58 -11.57 -4.39 -14.67
C MET A 58 -10.41 -5.32 -15.01
N LEU A 59 -9.89 -6.06 -14.03
CA LEU A 59 -8.83 -7.06 -14.26
C LEU A 59 -9.34 -8.28 -15.04
N VAL A 60 -10.58 -8.72 -14.80
CA VAL A 60 -11.21 -9.75 -15.64
C VAL A 60 -11.36 -9.26 -17.09
N ASN A 61 -11.84 -8.02 -17.27
CA ASN A 61 -12.00 -7.38 -18.57
C ASN A 61 -10.64 -7.24 -19.29
N PHE A 62 -9.57 -6.91 -18.57
CA PHE A 62 -8.20 -6.88 -19.10
C PHE A 62 -7.81 -8.20 -19.74
N LEU A 63 -8.01 -9.29 -19.00
CA LEU A 63 -7.57 -10.61 -19.42
C LEU A 63 -8.36 -11.13 -20.60
N ILE A 64 -9.69 -10.93 -20.60
CA ILE A 64 -10.52 -11.26 -21.76
C ILE A 64 -10.06 -10.44 -22.98
N SER A 65 -9.75 -9.15 -22.79
CA SER A 65 -9.27 -8.28 -23.87
C SER A 65 -7.94 -8.79 -24.43
N VAL A 66 -6.94 -9.07 -23.59
CA VAL A 66 -5.62 -9.60 -23.97
C VAL A 66 -5.71 -10.94 -24.68
N LEU A 67 -6.65 -11.80 -24.32
CA LEU A 67 -6.70 -13.18 -24.82
C LEU A 67 -7.66 -13.38 -25.99
N TRP A 68 -8.72 -12.56 -26.10
CA TRP A 68 -9.73 -12.67 -27.15
C TRP A 68 -9.59 -11.61 -28.25
N VAL A 69 -9.28 -10.37 -27.89
CA VAL A 69 -9.24 -9.23 -28.83
C VAL A 69 -7.83 -9.02 -29.37
N PHE A 70 -6.81 -9.18 -28.52
CA PHE A 70 -5.41 -9.07 -28.90
C PHE A 70 -4.87 -10.44 -29.31
N LYS A 71 -5.15 -10.87 -30.56
CA LYS A 71 -4.22 -11.79 -31.23
C LYS A 71 -2.85 -11.14 -31.20
N THR A 72 -1.86 -11.80 -30.59
CA THR A 72 -0.46 -11.38 -30.51
C THR A 72 -0.04 -10.80 -31.86
N ARG A 73 -0.10 -9.48 -31.98
CA ARG A 73 0.46 -8.78 -33.13
C ARG A 73 1.95 -8.86 -32.90
N ALA A 74 2.67 -9.50 -33.81
CA ALA A 74 4.11 -9.78 -33.70
C ALA A 74 4.97 -8.52 -33.43
N ASP A 75 4.38 -7.33 -33.61
CA ASP A 75 5.10 -6.07 -33.69
C ASP A 75 4.90 -5.16 -32.46
N ARG A 76 4.11 -5.56 -31.44
CA ARG A 76 3.93 -4.77 -30.21
C ARG A 76 4.37 -5.51 -28.94
N PRO A 77 5.15 -4.87 -28.05
CA PRO A 77 5.48 -5.46 -26.77
C PRO A 77 4.27 -5.37 -25.81
N LEU A 78 3.91 -6.53 -25.25
CA LEU A 78 2.77 -6.77 -24.36
C LEU A 78 2.63 -5.74 -23.22
N TRP A 79 3.75 -5.22 -22.70
CA TRP A 79 3.75 -4.26 -21.59
C TRP A 79 3.13 -2.90 -21.95
N LYS A 80 3.18 -2.46 -23.21
CA LYS A 80 2.54 -1.20 -23.64
C LYS A 80 1.02 -1.31 -23.64
N GLU A 81 0.52 -2.48 -23.99
CA GLU A 81 -0.92 -2.79 -24.00
C GLU A 81 -1.43 -2.98 -22.57
N ILE A 82 -0.62 -3.61 -21.71
CA ILE A 82 -0.84 -3.65 -20.25
C ILE A 82 -0.96 -2.22 -19.70
N LEU A 83 0.04 -1.37 -19.93
CA LEU A 83 0.07 0.00 -19.37
C LEU A 83 -1.13 0.83 -19.84
N ALA A 84 -1.43 0.83 -21.14
CA ALA A 84 -2.57 1.55 -21.69
C ALA A 84 -3.90 1.06 -21.10
N PHE A 85 -4.04 -0.26 -20.89
CA PHE A 85 -5.23 -0.81 -20.26
C PHE A 85 -5.39 -0.32 -18.82
N PHE A 86 -4.31 -0.33 -18.03
CA PHE A 86 -4.35 0.13 -16.64
C PHE A 86 -4.65 1.63 -16.54
N ILE A 87 -4.10 2.47 -17.42
CA ILE A 87 -4.40 3.91 -17.42
C ILE A 87 -5.89 4.15 -17.74
N ILE A 88 -6.40 3.54 -18.81
CA ILE A 88 -7.82 3.66 -19.19
C ILE A 88 -8.73 3.15 -18.07
N GLY A 89 -8.35 2.02 -17.48
CA GLY A 89 -9.04 1.41 -16.36
C GLY A 89 -9.04 2.28 -15.09
N PHE A 90 -7.93 2.96 -14.79
CA PHE A 90 -7.81 3.87 -13.64
C PHE A 90 -8.74 5.08 -13.78
N VAL A 91 -8.77 5.70 -14.97
CA VAL A 91 -9.73 6.79 -15.24
C VAL A 91 -11.16 6.26 -15.18
N GLY A 92 -11.41 5.04 -15.69
CA GLY A 92 -12.70 4.38 -15.57
C GLY A 92 -13.13 4.11 -14.12
N LEU A 93 -12.18 3.72 -13.25
CA LEU A 93 -12.42 3.50 -11.82
C LEU A 93 -12.79 4.81 -11.13
N ALA A 94 -12.03 5.88 -11.38
CA ALA A 94 -12.29 7.21 -10.83
C ALA A 94 -13.67 7.73 -11.27
N LEU A 95 -13.99 7.62 -12.56
CA LEU A 95 -15.31 7.96 -13.09
C LEU A 95 -16.43 7.12 -12.46
N THR A 96 -16.21 5.80 -12.30
CA THR A 96 -17.20 4.92 -11.66
C THR A 96 -17.47 5.34 -10.23
N ALA A 97 -16.41 5.58 -9.45
CA ALA A 97 -16.54 6.02 -8.06
C ALA A 97 -17.25 7.38 -7.98
N LEU A 98 -16.86 8.35 -8.82
CA LEU A 98 -17.46 9.68 -8.85
C LEU A 98 -18.94 9.66 -9.21
N ILE A 99 -19.33 8.92 -10.26
CA ILE A 99 -20.73 8.83 -10.68
C ILE A 99 -21.57 8.11 -9.62
N VAL A 100 -21.06 7.00 -9.06
CA VAL A 100 -21.78 6.27 -8.02
C VAL A 100 -21.94 7.13 -6.77
N TRP A 101 -20.91 7.86 -6.36
CA TRP A 101 -20.99 8.81 -5.26
C TRP A 101 -21.99 9.93 -5.54
N PHE A 102 -21.91 10.60 -6.69
CA PHE A 102 -22.80 11.72 -7.03
C PHE A 102 -24.27 11.28 -7.08
N CYS A 103 -24.54 10.16 -7.76
CA CYS A 103 -25.90 9.63 -7.84
C CYS A 103 -26.45 9.15 -6.49
N THR A 104 -25.62 8.56 -5.62
CA THR A 104 -26.09 7.98 -4.35
C THR A 104 -26.13 9.01 -3.23
N SER A 105 -25.12 9.87 -3.12
CA SER A 105 -25.00 10.86 -2.04
C SER A 105 -25.73 12.16 -2.35
N THR A 106 -25.71 12.64 -3.61
CA THR A 106 -26.31 13.94 -3.98
C THR A 106 -27.72 13.78 -4.54
N LEU A 107 -27.94 12.79 -5.42
CA LEU A 107 -29.26 12.53 -6.01
C LEU A 107 -30.10 11.51 -5.22
N HIS A 108 -29.57 11.00 -4.10
CA HIS A 108 -30.21 10.00 -3.23
C HIS A 108 -30.72 8.74 -3.94
N LEU A 109 -30.13 8.37 -5.08
CA LEU A 109 -30.47 7.15 -5.79
C LEU A 109 -29.91 5.92 -5.07
N HIS A 110 -30.62 4.80 -5.18
CA HIS A 110 -30.11 3.53 -4.65
C HIS A 110 -28.79 3.15 -5.33
N TYR A 111 -27.80 2.70 -4.55
CA TYR A 111 -26.42 2.52 -5.03
C TYR A 111 -26.31 1.55 -6.23
N LEU A 112 -27.20 0.56 -6.34
CA LEU A 112 -27.29 -0.35 -7.50
C LEU A 112 -27.73 0.38 -8.78
N VAL A 113 -28.65 1.34 -8.66
CA VAL A 113 -29.10 2.17 -9.79
C VAL A 113 -27.99 3.14 -10.18
N SER A 114 -27.36 3.78 -9.20
CA SER A 114 -26.17 4.64 -9.39
C SER A 114 -25.05 3.88 -10.12
N LYS A 115 -24.80 2.63 -9.75
CA LYS A 115 -23.83 1.76 -10.41
C LYS A 115 -24.20 1.47 -11.86
N LEU A 116 -25.48 1.25 -12.17
CA LEU A 116 -25.94 0.99 -13.53
C LEU A 116 -25.68 2.19 -14.46
N VAL A 117 -25.94 3.40 -13.96
CA VAL A 117 -25.63 4.66 -14.65
C VAL A 117 -24.11 4.79 -14.87
N ALA A 118 -23.32 4.57 -13.82
CA ALA A 118 -21.86 4.65 -13.87
C ALA A 118 -21.27 3.67 -14.89
N VAL A 119 -21.69 2.40 -14.87
CA VAL A 119 -21.24 1.39 -15.84
C VAL A 119 -21.52 1.83 -17.27
N THR A 120 -22.69 2.40 -17.53
CA THR A 120 -23.09 2.83 -18.88
C THR A 120 -22.17 3.94 -19.38
N ILE A 121 -21.91 4.97 -18.57
CA ILE A 121 -21.04 6.10 -18.94
C ILE A 121 -19.59 5.64 -19.10
N VAL A 122 -19.09 4.85 -18.14
CA VAL A 122 -17.70 4.35 -18.14
C VAL A 122 -17.44 3.37 -19.28
N PHE A 123 -18.47 2.64 -19.72
CA PHE A 123 -18.42 1.83 -20.94
C PHE A 123 -18.06 2.68 -22.16
N PHE A 124 -18.75 3.81 -22.38
CA PHE A 124 -18.49 4.71 -23.51
C PHE A 124 -17.11 5.38 -23.42
N TRP A 125 -16.69 5.81 -22.23
CA TRP A 125 -15.33 6.31 -21.99
C TRP A 125 -14.28 5.26 -22.40
N SER A 126 -14.40 4.06 -21.84
CA SER A 126 -13.43 2.99 -22.04
C SER A 126 -13.38 2.52 -23.49
N PHE A 127 -14.52 2.51 -24.20
CA PHE A 127 -14.57 2.22 -25.63
C PHE A 127 -13.85 3.30 -26.45
N SER A 128 -14.14 4.57 -26.19
CA SER A 128 -13.57 5.71 -26.92
C SER A 128 -12.06 5.81 -26.73
N ALA A 129 -11.59 5.68 -25.49
CA ALA A 129 -10.17 5.72 -25.16
C ALA A 129 -9.37 4.58 -25.83
N ARG A 130 -9.92 3.36 -25.83
CA ARG A 130 -9.31 2.23 -26.56
C ARG A 130 -9.27 2.50 -28.06
N ARG A 131 -10.37 2.98 -28.65
CA ARG A 131 -10.41 3.28 -30.07
C ARG A 131 -9.33 4.27 -30.48
N LEU A 132 -9.24 5.43 -29.81
CA LEU A 132 -8.24 6.46 -30.13
C LEU A 132 -6.80 5.94 -30.08
N MET A 133 -6.50 5.02 -29.16
CA MET A 133 -5.17 4.42 -29.04
C MET A 133 -4.88 3.32 -30.07
N PHE A 134 -5.89 2.56 -30.52
CA PHE A 134 -5.70 1.39 -31.38
C PHE A 134 -5.98 1.65 -32.87
N ASP A 135 -6.81 2.64 -33.24
CA ASP A 135 -7.24 2.86 -34.64
C ASP A 135 -6.14 3.48 -35.52
N LYS A 136 -5.27 4.36 -34.96
CA LYS A 136 -4.19 5.05 -35.72
C LYS A 136 -3.20 4.12 -36.44
N HIS A 137 -3.13 2.84 -36.09
CA HIS A 137 -2.19 1.87 -36.67
C HIS A 137 -2.88 0.69 -37.39
N VAL A 138 -4.21 0.60 -37.38
CA VAL A 138 -4.94 -0.44 -38.12
C VAL A 138 -4.91 -0.17 -39.62
N HIS A 139 -4.89 1.10 -40.04
CA HIS A 139 -4.75 1.47 -41.45
C HIS A 139 -3.41 1.05 -42.07
N GLU A 140 -2.31 1.20 -41.33
CA GLU A 140 -0.97 0.81 -41.77
C GLU A 140 -0.85 -0.72 -41.97
N TYR A 141 -1.48 -1.50 -41.09
CA TYR A 141 -1.45 -2.97 -41.14
C TYR A 141 -2.36 -3.59 -42.21
N ILE A 142 -3.53 -2.99 -42.46
CA ILE A 142 -4.44 -3.41 -43.55
C ILE A 142 -3.80 -3.17 -44.92
N HIS A 143 -2.98 -2.11 -45.05
CA HIS A 143 -2.19 -1.85 -46.24
C HIS A 143 -1.14 -2.94 -46.49
N ILE A 144 -0.42 -3.38 -45.45
CA ILE A 144 0.60 -4.44 -45.54
C ILE A 144 -0.03 -5.82 -45.82
N LEU A 145 -1.16 -6.14 -45.18
CA LEU A 145 -1.85 -7.43 -45.39
C LEU A 145 -2.54 -7.54 -46.76
N LYS A 146 -2.89 -6.42 -47.41
CA LYS A 146 -3.32 -6.44 -48.82
C LYS A 146 -2.18 -6.86 -49.76
N ASN A 147 -0.92 -6.62 -49.39
CA ASN A 147 0.25 -6.94 -50.20
C ASN A 147 0.83 -8.35 -49.97
N LEU A 148 0.40 -9.09 -48.94
CA LEU A 148 0.89 -10.45 -48.67
C LEU A 148 -0.15 -11.50 -49.09
N ASN A 149 0.28 -12.39 -49.98
CA ASN A 149 -0.55 -13.34 -50.73
C ASN A 149 -1.46 -14.22 -49.83
N ARG A 150 -2.71 -14.43 -50.25
CA ARG A 150 -3.84 -14.93 -49.43
C ARG A 150 -3.68 -16.35 -48.86
N GLU A 151 -2.81 -17.20 -49.41
CA GLU A 151 -2.74 -18.63 -49.07
C GLU A 151 -2.12 -18.95 -47.70
N LYS A 152 -1.07 -18.23 -47.26
CA LYS A 152 -0.44 -18.49 -45.93
C LYS A 152 -1.35 -18.15 -44.75
N THR A 153 -2.32 -17.26 -44.96
CA THR A 153 -3.28 -16.84 -43.93
C THR A 153 -4.23 -17.96 -43.52
N ASN A 154 -4.66 -18.82 -44.44
CA ASN A 154 -5.66 -19.85 -44.13
C ASN A 154 -5.11 -21.01 -43.30
N ILE A 155 -3.82 -21.32 -43.41
CA ILE A 155 -3.18 -22.42 -42.64
C ILE A 155 -2.93 -22.00 -41.20
N MET A 156 -2.53 -20.73 -40.95
CA MET A 156 -2.39 -20.21 -39.58
C MET A 156 -3.72 -20.11 -38.82
N PHE A 157 -4.83 -19.80 -39.52
CA PHE A 157 -6.13 -19.63 -38.88
C PHE A 157 -6.79 -20.95 -38.44
N LYS A 158 -6.48 -22.08 -39.11
CA LYS A 158 -7.13 -23.38 -38.82
C LYS A 158 -6.67 -24.01 -37.50
N LYS A 159 -5.46 -23.70 -37.02
CA LYS A 159 -4.87 -24.28 -35.79
C LYS A 159 -5.21 -23.54 -34.50
N SER A 160 -5.72 -22.30 -34.59
CA SER A 160 -5.91 -21.38 -33.44
C SER A 160 -7.30 -21.42 -32.79
N ASN A 161 -8.30 -22.08 -33.42
CA ASN A 161 -9.71 -21.79 -33.16
C ASN A 161 -10.43 -22.75 -32.20
N ARG A 162 -9.73 -23.68 -31.54
CA ARG A 162 -10.38 -24.76 -30.77
C ARG A 162 -10.19 -24.75 -29.25
N LEU A 163 -9.60 -23.72 -28.67
CA LEU A 163 -9.20 -23.78 -27.25
C LEU A 163 -9.38 -22.42 -26.55
N GLN A 164 -10.01 -22.43 -25.36
CA GLN A 164 -9.48 -21.84 -24.10
C GLN A 164 -10.43 -21.04 -23.17
N TRP A 165 -11.77 -21.00 -23.36
CA TRP A 165 -12.65 -20.47 -22.29
C TRP A 165 -12.50 -21.26 -20.97
N GLY A 166 -12.41 -22.59 -21.06
CA GLY A 166 -12.14 -23.46 -19.92
C GLY A 166 -10.68 -23.52 -19.44
N LEU A 167 -9.74 -22.81 -20.07
CA LEU A 167 -8.32 -22.78 -19.67
C LEU A 167 -7.96 -21.50 -18.89
N LEU A 168 -8.81 -20.47 -18.98
CA LEU A 168 -8.65 -19.18 -18.32
C LEU A 168 -9.03 -19.20 -16.83
N ILE A 169 -10.19 -19.80 -16.49
CA ILE A 169 -10.56 -20.14 -15.10
C ILE A 169 -9.58 -21.17 -14.52
N LYS A 170 -8.89 -21.93 -15.39
CA LYS A 170 -7.81 -22.85 -14.99
C LYS A 170 -6.43 -22.19 -14.97
N SER A 171 -6.26 -20.90 -15.32
CA SER A 171 -4.96 -20.23 -15.23
C SER A 171 -4.63 -20.04 -13.75
N PRO A 172 -3.68 -20.80 -13.22
CA PRO A 172 -3.60 -20.91 -11.78
C PRO A 172 -3.10 -19.61 -11.13
N VAL A 173 -2.28 -18.84 -11.85
CA VAL A 173 -1.82 -17.49 -11.47
C VAL A 173 -3.00 -16.53 -11.27
N PHE A 174 -4.01 -16.57 -12.14
CA PHE A 174 -5.13 -15.64 -12.04
C PHE A 174 -6.03 -15.96 -10.84
N VAL A 175 -6.37 -17.23 -10.66
CA VAL A 175 -7.19 -17.68 -9.52
C VAL A 175 -6.53 -17.28 -8.21
N THR A 176 -5.23 -17.48 -8.10
CA THR A 176 -4.50 -17.21 -6.86
C THR A 176 -4.33 -15.72 -6.59
N TYR A 177 -4.14 -14.90 -7.62
CA TYR A 177 -4.20 -13.44 -7.46
C TYR A 177 -5.54 -12.97 -6.89
N ILE A 178 -6.68 -13.43 -7.46
CA ILE A 178 -8.02 -13.05 -7.00
C ILE A 178 -8.26 -13.50 -5.57
N VAL A 179 -7.90 -14.75 -5.25
CA VAL A 179 -7.97 -15.27 -3.88
C VAL A 179 -7.11 -14.43 -2.93
N GLY A 180 -5.92 -14.01 -3.36
CA GLY A 180 -5.04 -13.14 -2.58
C GLY A 180 -5.63 -11.76 -2.30
N VAL A 181 -6.21 -11.11 -3.30
CA VAL A 181 -6.91 -9.83 -3.12
C VAL A 181 -8.12 -9.99 -2.19
N LEU A 182 -8.91 -11.06 -2.36
CA LEU A 182 -10.07 -11.34 -1.50
C LEU A 182 -9.65 -11.54 -0.04
N LEU A 183 -8.63 -12.37 0.21
CA LEU A 183 -8.13 -12.62 1.56
C LEU A 183 -7.49 -11.38 2.18
N LEU A 184 -6.75 -10.59 1.40
CA LEU A 184 -6.25 -9.28 1.82
C LEU A 184 -7.40 -8.36 2.24
N THR A 185 -8.46 -8.29 1.42
CA THR A 185 -9.64 -7.47 1.67
C THR A 185 -10.35 -7.91 2.94
N ILE A 186 -10.57 -9.21 3.10
CA ILE A 186 -11.18 -9.81 4.28
C ILE A 186 -10.37 -9.43 5.53
N GLY A 187 -9.05 -9.68 5.52
CA GLY A 187 -8.17 -9.35 6.64
C GLY A 187 -8.18 -7.86 7.00
N LEU A 188 -8.12 -6.98 6.00
CA LEU A 188 -8.19 -5.53 6.22
C LEU A 188 -9.54 -5.10 6.76
N VAL A 189 -10.66 -5.55 6.18
CA VAL A 189 -12.02 -5.20 6.64
C VAL A 189 -12.23 -5.64 8.08
N TYR A 190 -11.80 -6.85 8.45
CA TYR A 190 -11.92 -7.35 9.82
C TYR A 190 -11.06 -6.56 10.80
N THR A 191 -9.78 -6.37 10.47
CA THR A 191 -8.85 -5.62 11.33
C THR A 191 -9.33 -4.16 11.49
N TYR A 192 -9.89 -3.59 10.43
CA TYR A 192 -10.45 -2.25 10.41
C TYR A 192 -11.71 -2.09 11.27
N LYS A 193 -12.53 -3.14 11.45
CA LYS A 193 -13.71 -3.06 12.32
C LYS A 193 -13.34 -2.96 13.80
N VAL A 194 -12.17 -3.44 14.18
CA VAL A 194 -11.79 -3.63 15.60
C VAL A 194 -10.61 -2.76 16.04
N ARG A 195 -9.74 -2.36 15.13
CA ARG A 195 -8.61 -1.49 15.48
C ARG A 195 -9.11 -0.06 15.78
N PRO A 196 -8.74 0.54 16.93
CA PRO A 196 -8.85 1.98 17.13
C PRO A 196 -7.86 2.74 16.24
N PHE A 197 -8.27 3.91 15.76
CA PHE A 197 -7.35 4.80 15.05
C PHE A 197 -6.34 5.38 16.02
N THR A 198 -5.14 5.55 15.51
CA THR A 198 -4.00 6.16 16.18
C THR A 198 -3.67 7.48 15.50
N SER A 199 -2.90 8.34 16.19
CA SER A 199 -2.37 9.58 15.60
C SER A 199 -1.66 9.33 14.26
N ASP A 200 -0.91 8.23 14.16
CA ASP A 200 -0.23 7.82 12.94
C ASP A 200 -1.19 7.53 11.77
N ASP A 201 -2.45 7.18 12.02
CA ASP A 201 -3.42 6.92 10.96
C ASP A 201 -4.01 8.21 10.37
N VAL A 202 -4.00 9.32 11.13
CA VAL A 202 -4.79 10.52 10.81
C VAL A 202 -3.99 11.82 10.77
N PHE A 203 -2.68 11.81 11.02
CA PHE A 203 -1.93 13.07 11.14
C PHE A 203 -2.01 13.92 9.86
N TRP A 204 -1.84 13.33 8.66
CA TRP A 204 -2.00 14.07 7.41
C TRP A 204 -3.41 14.58 7.23
N GLN A 205 -4.39 13.72 7.46
CA GLN A 205 -5.81 14.05 7.33
C GLN A 205 -6.17 15.21 8.26
N THR A 206 -5.58 15.25 9.46
CA THR A 206 -5.76 16.35 10.42
C THR A 206 -5.14 17.65 9.91
N ILE A 207 -3.93 17.60 9.36
CA ILE A 207 -3.25 18.76 8.77
C ILE A 207 -4.06 19.30 7.59
N LEU A 208 -4.49 18.42 6.68
CA LEU A 208 -5.21 18.75 5.44
C LEU A 208 -6.59 19.37 5.68
N LEU A 209 -7.19 19.18 6.85
CA LEU A 209 -8.45 19.86 7.21
C LEU A 209 -8.30 21.39 7.29
N ARG A 210 -7.09 21.93 7.45
CA ARG A 210 -6.88 23.36 7.76
C ARG A 210 -5.71 23.99 7.04
N TRP A 211 -4.65 23.22 6.78
CA TRP A 211 -3.47 23.74 6.13
C TRP A 211 -3.73 23.99 4.64
N ASN A 212 -3.39 25.18 4.20
CA ASN A 212 -3.45 25.58 2.80
C ASN A 212 -2.07 26.14 2.39
N PRO A 213 -1.40 25.53 1.39
CA PRO A 213 -0.07 25.96 0.97
C PRO A 213 -0.02 27.39 0.40
N PHE A 214 -1.17 27.99 0.09
CA PHE A 214 -1.25 29.35 -0.47
C PHE A 214 -1.46 30.45 0.57
N ASP A 215 -1.78 30.10 1.82
CA ASP A 215 -2.10 31.07 2.88
C ASP A 215 -0.85 31.52 3.67
N GLY A 216 0.35 31.11 3.22
CA GLY A 216 1.62 31.42 3.89
C GLY A 216 1.85 30.67 5.20
N THR A 217 0.99 29.69 5.53
CA THR A 217 1.08 28.89 6.74
C THR A 217 2.10 27.76 6.60
N SER A 218 2.81 27.46 7.68
CA SER A 218 3.80 26.38 7.70
C SER A 218 3.32 25.15 8.45
N VAL A 219 3.70 24.00 7.90
CA VAL A 219 3.58 22.70 8.57
C VAL A 219 4.96 22.20 8.89
N THR A 220 5.21 21.92 10.17
CA THR A 220 6.48 21.35 10.62
C THR A 220 6.37 19.83 10.65
N LEU A 221 7.10 19.18 9.75
CA LEU A 221 7.20 17.74 9.63
C LEU A 221 8.33 17.16 10.47
N GLY A 222 8.19 15.88 10.77
CA GLY A 222 9.22 15.12 11.48
C GLY A 222 10.39 14.70 10.64
N ASN A 223 11.38 14.22 11.39
CA ASN A 223 12.62 13.66 10.88
C ASN A 223 12.46 12.25 10.27
N SER A 224 11.27 11.64 10.24
CA SER A 224 11.09 10.30 9.68
C SER A 224 9.78 10.15 8.90
N SER A 225 9.89 9.50 7.74
CA SER A 225 8.83 9.07 6.80
C SER A 225 7.62 9.99 6.77
N VAL A 226 7.61 10.89 5.80
CA VAL A 226 6.58 11.92 5.71
C VAL A 226 5.42 11.52 4.81
N TYR A 227 5.52 10.51 3.92
CA TYR A 227 4.38 10.01 3.14
C TYR A 227 3.65 11.08 2.26
N VAL A 228 4.37 12.15 1.91
CA VAL A 228 3.87 13.30 1.11
C VAL A 228 3.34 12.85 -0.25
N ASP A 229 3.89 11.78 -0.81
CA ASP A 229 3.47 11.20 -2.09
C ASP A 229 1.98 10.79 -2.12
N LYS A 230 1.34 10.64 -0.96
CA LYS A 230 -0.06 10.23 -0.84
C LYS A 230 -1.03 11.37 -0.54
N ILE A 231 -0.54 12.59 -0.24
CA ILE A 231 -1.40 13.74 0.07
C ILE A 231 -2.48 13.97 -1.01
N PRO A 232 -2.15 14.00 -2.32
CA PRO A 232 -3.19 14.23 -3.34
C PRO A 232 -4.28 13.16 -3.34
N PHE A 233 -3.91 11.93 -2.94
CA PHE A 233 -4.85 10.83 -2.82
C PHE A 233 -5.71 10.94 -1.55
N TYR A 234 -5.15 11.41 -0.43
CA TYR A 234 -5.92 11.66 0.78
C TYR A 234 -6.97 12.75 0.56
N GLU A 235 -6.56 13.90 0.02
CA GLU A 235 -7.45 15.00 -0.38
C GLU A 235 -8.60 14.52 -1.27
N MET A 236 -8.25 13.78 -2.33
CA MET A 236 -9.24 13.22 -3.23
C MET A 236 -10.23 12.30 -2.50
N VAL A 237 -9.78 11.47 -1.56
CA VAL A 237 -10.67 10.59 -0.79
C VAL A 237 -11.55 11.39 0.17
N GLU A 238 -11.02 12.40 0.85
CA GLU A 238 -11.80 13.28 1.75
C GLU A 238 -12.90 14.05 1.00
N TRP A 239 -12.71 14.36 -0.29
CA TRP A 239 -13.79 14.94 -1.12
C TRP A 239 -14.96 13.99 -1.35
N PHE A 240 -14.71 12.67 -1.39
CA PHE A 240 -15.75 11.66 -1.62
C PHE A 240 -16.33 11.08 -0.33
N PHE A 241 -15.54 11.05 0.74
CA PHE A 241 -15.89 10.46 2.02
C PHE A 241 -15.69 11.50 3.10
N GLU A 242 -16.72 11.73 3.92
CA GLU A 242 -16.54 12.54 5.13
C GLU A 242 -15.43 11.97 6.02
N SER A 243 -14.67 12.87 6.66
CA SER A 243 -13.63 12.52 7.60
C SER A 243 -14.17 11.57 8.67
N GLY A 244 -13.47 10.46 8.82
CA GLY A 244 -13.82 9.40 9.74
C GLY A 244 -13.33 8.04 9.26
N ARG A 245 -13.94 7.01 9.85
CA ARG A 245 -13.54 5.60 9.69
C ARG A 245 -13.48 5.21 8.21
N LYS A 246 -14.54 5.50 7.44
CA LYS A 246 -14.69 5.08 6.03
C LYS A 246 -13.59 5.64 5.11
N ALA A 247 -13.27 6.93 5.26
CA ALA A 247 -12.22 7.58 4.48
C ALA A 247 -10.86 6.91 4.74
N LEU A 248 -10.52 6.67 6.01
CA LEU A 248 -9.27 6.00 6.40
C LEU A 248 -9.18 4.59 5.81
N PHE A 249 -10.27 3.82 5.82
CA PHE A 249 -10.25 2.49 5.19
C PHE A 249 -9.87 2.57 3.71
N VAL A 250 -10.48 3.49 2.96
CA VAL A 250 -10.24 3.65 1.52
C VAL A 250 -8.81 4.10 1.28
N GLN A 251 -8.34 5.06 2.08
CA GLN A 251 -6.98 5.59 2.01
C GLN A 251 -5.92 4.53 2.29
N SER A 252 -6.24 3.48 3.04
CA SER A 252 -5.34 2.35 3.32
C SER A 252 -5.52 1.20 2.33
N TYR A 253 -6.76 0.83 2.05
CA TYR A 253 -7.14 -0.33 1.24
C TYR A 253 -6.64 -0.21 -0.19
N ILE A 254 -6.84 0.96 -0.83
CA ILE A 254 -6.43 1.16 -2.22
C ILE A 254 -4.90 1.02 -2.35
N PRO A 255 -4.08 1.77 -1.60
CA PRO A 255 -2.63 1.56 -1.52
C PRO A 255 -2.21 0.13 -1.23
N ALA A 256 -2.90 -0.57 -0.33
CA ALA A 256 -2.60 -1.95 0.02
C ALA A 256 -2.82 -2.91 -1.16
N VAL A 257 -3.95 -2.78 -1.86
CA VAL A 257 -4.24 -3.58 -3.07
C VAL A 257 -3.23 -3.28 -4.16
N PHE A 258 -2.92 -2.00 -4.41
CA PHE A 258 -1.87 -1.63 -5.38
C PHE A 258 -0.50 -2.20 -5.00
N GLY A 259 -0.14 -2.08 -3.72
CA GLY A 259 1.06 -2.66 -3.14
C GLY A 259 1.17 -4.15 -3.42
N PHE A 260 0.11 -4.89 -3.08
CA PHE A 260 0.00 -6.32 -3.30
C PHE A 260 0.07 -6.68 -4.79
N THR A 261 -0.65 -5.97 -5.65
CA THR A 261 -0.63 -6.21 -7.10
C THR A 261 0.78 -6.02 -7.67
N GLY A 262 1.45 -4.92 -7.31
CA GLY A 262 2.82 -4.65 -7.74
C GLY A 262 3.80 -5.73 -7.30
N PHE A 263 3.73 -6.14 -6.03
CA PHE A 263 4.49 -7.25 -5.48
C PHE A 263 4.21 -8.57 -6.21
N TYR A 264 2.94 -8.95 -6.34
CA TYR A 264 2.51 -10.24 -6.90
C TYR A 264 3.04 -10.44 -8.33
N PHE A 265 2.82 -9.46 -9.22
CA PHE A 265 3.25 -9.57 -10.60
C PHE A 265 4.77 -9.52 -10.75
N SER A 266 5.46 -8.78 -9.88
CA SER A 266 6.94 -8.77 -9.83
C SER A 266 7.47 -10.15 -9.45
N CYS A 267 6.89 -10.79 -8.45
CA CYS A 267 7.24 -12.15 -8.05
C CYS A 267 6.99 -13.18 -9.15
N VAL A 268 5.85 -13.10 -9.83
CA VAL A 268 5.54 -13.94 -11.00
C VAL A 268 6.61 -13.78 -12.07
N TYR A 269 7.04 -12.54 -12.35
CA TYR A 269 8.11 -12.26 -13.31
C TYR A 269 9.43 -12.94 -12.92
N PHE A 270 9.90 -12.72 -11.68
CA PHE A 270 11.18 -13.26 -11.21
C PHE A 270 11.18 -14.80 -11.18
N LEU A 271 10.11 -15.42 -10.67
CA LEU A 271 10.00 -16.88 -10.59
C LEU A 271 9.93 -17.53 -11.96
N LYS A 272 9.18 -16.94 -12.91
CA LYS A 272 9.11 -17.42 -14.29
C LYS A 272 10.48 -17.35 -14.96
N LYS A 273 11.22 -16.25 -14.75
CA LYS A 273 12.58 -16.09 -15.28
C LYS A 273 13.58 -17.04 -14.65
N ALA A 274 13.42 -17.39 -13.39
CA ALA A 274 14.24 -18.41 -12.73
C ALA A 274 13.94 -19.85 -13.17
N GLY A 275 12.94 -20.07 -14.04
CA GLY A 275 12.54 -21.39 -14.52
C GLY A 275 11.67 -22.16 -13.52
N THR A 276 11.03 -21.47 -12.58
CA THR A 276 10.10 -22.08 -11.61
C THR A 276 8.82 -22.52 -12.34
N VAL A 277 8.41 -23.78 -12.20
CA VAL A 277 7.26 -24.35 -12.91
C VAL A 277 5.95 -23.64 -12.52
N LEU A 278 5.13 -23.31 -13.52
CA LEU A 278 3.98 -22.39 -13.43
C LEU A 278 2.87 -22.83 -12.45
N SER A 279 2.68 -24.14 -12.23
CA SER A 279 1.70 -24.68 -11.26
C SER A 279 2.04 -24.33 -9.80
N TYR A 280 3.24 -23.81 -9.53
CA TYR A 280 3.72 -23.44 -8.20
C TYR A 280 3.71 -21.92 -7.95
N LEU A 281 3.49 -21.10 -8.98
CA LEU A 281 3.18 -19.66 -8.82
C LEU A 281 1.89 -19.43 -8.03
N ASN A 282 1.05 -20.45 -7.95
CA ASN A 282 -0.16 -20.48 -7.16
C ASN A 282 0.06 -20.34 -5.68
N LEU A 283 1.22 -20.79 -5.21
CA LEU A 283 1.53 -20.77 -3.79
C LEU A 283 1.92 -19.37 -3.33
N LEU A 284 2.22 -18.44 -4.24
CA LEU A 284 2.74 -17.13 -3.89
C LEU A 284 1.78 -16.32 -3.00
N PRO A 285 0.47 -16.27 -3.32
CA PRO A 285 -0.51 -15.65 -2.43
C PRO A 285 -0.64 -16.44 -1.15
N PHE A 286 -0.68 -17.78 -1.19
CA PHE A 286 -0.79 -18.57 0.05
C PHE A 286 0.42 -18.40 0.98
N ILE A 287 1.64 -18.31 0.45
CA ILE A 287 2.86 -18.08 1.25
C ILE A 287 2.83 -16.67 1.84
N TRP A 288 2.48 -15.67 1.04
CA TRP A 288 2.33 -14.31 1.53
C TRP A 288 1.24 -14.20 2.61
N LEU A 289 0.06 -14.79 2.33
CA LEU A 289 -1.12 -14.81 3.20
C LEU A 289 -0.91 -15.65 4.46
N SER A 290 -0.01 -16.64 4.42
CA SER A 290 0.35 -17.44 5.61
C SER A 290 1.13 -16.62 6.62
N SER A 291 1.81 -15.57 6.16
CA SER A 291 2.50 -14.60 7.02
C SER A 291 1.60 -13.46 7.48
N ILE A 292 0.32 -13.45 7.08
CA ILE A 292 -0.63 -12.39 7.44
C ILE A 292 -1.26 -12.70 8.79
N GLY A 293 -0.59 -12.27 9.86
CA GLY A 293 -1.22 -12.11 11.16
C GLY A 293 -1.86 -10.73 11.34
N TYR A 294 -2.50 -10.53 12.49
CA TYR A 294 -3.08 -9.24 12.90
C TYR A 294 -2.09 -8.09 12.74
N THR A 295 -0.87 -8.22 13.27
CA THR A 295 0.17 -7.18 13.18
C THR A 295 0.57 -6.84 11.74
N PHE A 296 0.56 -7.82 10.85
CA PHE A 296 0.87 -7.57 9.44
C PHE A 296 -0.27 -6.81 8.73
N MET A 297 -1.53 -7.13 9.07
CA MET A 297 -2.70 -6.38 8.59
C MET A 297 -2.74 -4.96 9.14
N GLN A 298 -2.34 -4.76 10.39
CA GLN A 298 -2.17 -3.43 10.96
C GLN A 298 -1.24 -2.57 10.10
N LEU A 299 -0.18 -3.17 9.54
CA LEU A 299 0.75 -2.41 8.70
C LEU A 299 0.15 -1.86 7.42
N TYR A 300 -0.82 -2.57 6.83
CA TYR A 300 -1.51 -2.12 5.63
C TYR A 300 -2.73 -1.25 5.92
N LEU A 301 -3.25 -1.27 7.16
CA LEU A 301 -4.37 -0.43 7.56
C LEU A 301 -4.00 1.00 7.89
N ASN A 302 -2.75 1.27 8.21
CA ASN A 302 -2.32 2.64 8.39
C ASN A 302 -2.13 3.30 7.01
N PRO A 303 -2.91 4.34 6.66
CA PRO A 303 -2.83 4.97 5.35
C PRO A 303 -1.44 5.60 5.12
N ASN A 304 -0.79 6.02 6.20
CA ASN A 304 0.53 6.61 6.24
C ASN A 304 1.64 5.55 6.38
N TRP A 305 1.42 4.28 6.03
CA TRP A 305 2.49 3.25 6.05
C TRP A 305 2.83 2.74 4.65
N ARG A 306 3.91 1.97 4.52
CA ARG A 306 4.64 1.71 3.26
C ARG A 306 3.91 0.90 2.17
N GLY A 307 2.62 0.60 2.30
CA GLY A 307 1.90 -0.32 1.40
C GLY A 307 2.10 -0.02 -0.09
N PHE A 308 1.93 1.25 -0.48
CA PHE A 308 2.12 1.70 -1.86
C PHE A 308 3.59 1.66 -2.31
N GLN A 309 4.49 2.11 -1.42
CA GLN A 309 5.93 2.18 -1.64
C GLN A 309 6.55 0.82 -1.91
N LEU A 310 6.12 -0.20 -1.17
CA LEU A 310 6.63 -1.57 -1.29
C LEU A 310 6.30 -2.14 -2.68
N GLY A 311 5.03 -2.09 -3.10
CA GLY A 311 4.63 -2.62 -4.40
C GLY A 311 5.32 -1.91 -5.56
N PHE A 312 5.47 -0.58 -5.47
CA PHE A 312 6.21 0.17 -6.46
C PHE A 312 7.70 -0.22 -6.51
N SER A 313 8.33 -0.40 -5.35
CA SER A 313 9.73 -0.84 -5.27
C SER A 313 9.93 -2.19 -5.97
N PHE A 314 9.02 -3.15 -5.75
CA PHE A 314 9.06 -4.43 -6.45
C PHE A 314 8.87 -4.30 -7.97
N LEU A 315 7.96 -3.42 -8.42
CA LEU A 315 7.76 -3.15 -9.84
C LEU A 315 9.01 -2.53 -10.49
N LEU A 316 9.67 -1.59 -9.80
CA LEU A 316 10.93 -1.00 -10.24
C LEU A 316 12.01 -2.07 -10.42
N LEU A 317 12.15 -2.98 -9.45
CA LEU A 317 13.10 -4.10 -9.52
C LEU A 317 12.77 -5.03 -10.69
N ALA A 318 11.50 -5.41 -10.87
CA ALA A 318 11.07 -6.27 -11.97
C ALA A 318 11.28 -5.64 -13.35
N LEU A 319 11.04 -4.33 -13.49
CA LEU A 319 11.27 -3.60 -14.74
C LEU A 319 12.77 -3.44 -15.04
N THR A 320 13.59 -3.20 -14.02
CA THR A 320 15.05 -3.19 -14.17
C THR A 320 15.56 -4.57 -14.61
N ALA A 321 15.04 -5.63 -14.00
CA ALA A 321 15.32 -7.00 -14.42
C ALA A 321 14.88 -7.27 -15.87
N ALA A 322 13.71 -6.79 -16.28
CA ALA A 322 13.20 -6.91 -17.65
C ALA A 322 14.07 -6.17 -18.68
N LEU A 323 14.61 -5.00 -18.32
CA LEU A 323 15.59 -4.28 -19.13
C LEU A 323 16.90 -5.08 -19.27
N TRP A 324 17.38 -5.65 -18.16
CA TRP A 324 18.61 -6.44 -18.16
C TRP A 324 18.46 -7.75 -18.94
N ASN A 325 17.29 -8.38 -18.88
CA ASN A 325 16.92 -9.59 -19.61
C ASN A 325 16.55 -9.36 -21.08
N LYS A 326 16.58 -8.12 -21.58
CA LYS A 326 16.18 -7.73 -22.94
C LYS A 326 14.70 -8.02 -23.26
N ASP A 327 13.85 -8.18 -22.25
CA ASP A 327 12.39 -8.32 -22.42
C ASP A 327 11.76 -6.98 -22.87
N ILE A 328 12.39 -5.86 -22.48
CA ILE A 328 12.00 -4.50 -22.89
C ILE A 328 13.08 -3.93 -23.82
N LYS A 329 12.68 -3.52 -25.03
CA LYS A 329 13.57 -2.86 -26.00
C LYS A 329 13.61 -1.35 -25.74
N LEU A 330 14.74 -0.83 -25.26
CA LEU A 330 15.05 0.60 -25.01
C LEU A 330 15.03 1.53 -26.25
N ARG A 331 14.56 1.05 -27.40
CA ARG A 331 14.49 1.83 -28.65
C ARG A 331 13.14 2.52 -28.85
N SER A 332 12.14 2.17 -28.05
CA SER A 332 10.78 2.70 -28.15
C SER A 332 10.62 3.93 -27.25
N GLN A 333 10.00 5.00 -27.75
CA GLN A 333 9.62 6.20 -26.96
C GLN A 333 8.91 5.84 -25.65
N ILE A 334 8.03 4.83 -25.68
CA ILE A 334 7.28 4.42 -24.48
C ILE A 334 8.22 3.83 -23.41
N SER A 335 9.32 3.17 -23.79
CA SER A 335 10.26 2.60 -22.80
C SER A 335 10.99 3.69 -22.05
N TRP A 336 11.32 4.79 -22.74
CA TRP A 336 11.88 5.98 -22.13
C TRP A 336 10.86 6.72 -21.28
N ALA A 337 9.60 6.82 -21.74
CA ALA A 337 8.52 7.40 -20.95
C ALA A 337 8.32 6.63 -19.63
N LEU A 338 8.26 5.30 -19.69
CA LEU A 338 8.17 4.47 -18.47
C LEU A 338 9.37 4.66 -17.55
N LEU A 339 10.59 4.63 -18.08
CA LEU A 339 11.80 4.82 -17.28
C LEU A 339 11.79 6.20 -16.60
N THR A 340 11.32 7.23 -17.30
CA THR A 340 11.21 8.61 -16.77
C THR A 340 10.17 8.68 -15.66
N ILE A 341 8.95 8.15 -15.90
CA ILE A 341 7.89 8.10 -14.87
C ILE A 341 8.38 7.39 -13.62
N LEU A 342 9.06 6.25 -13.78
CA LEU A 342 9.59 5.49 -12.66
C LEU A 342 10.67 6.26 -11.91
N THR A 343 11.59 6.89 -12.64
CA THR A 343 12.68 7.67 -12.05
C THR A 343 12.16 8.87 -11.26
N VAL A 344 11.22 9.61 -11.84
CA VAL A 344 10.58 10.75 -11.17
C VAL A 344 9.85 10.29 -9.91
N TYR A 345 9.09 9.20 -10.03
CA TYR A 345 8.36 8.67 -8.89
C TYR A 345 9.29 8.07 -7.82
N THR A 346 10.38 7.40 -8.17
CA THR A 346 11.42 6.96 -7.23
C THR A 346 12.06 8.14 -6.49
N GLY A 347 12.22 9.28 -7.16
CA GLY A 347 12.67 10.51 -6.50
C GLY A 347 11.65 11.09 -5.52
N LEU A 348 10.36 11.12 -5.90
CA LEU A 348 9.27 11.50 -5.01
C LEU A 348 9.21 10.57 -3.78
N GLN A 349 9.37 9.27 -4.01
CA GLN A 349 9.44 8.25 -2.97
C GLN A 349 10.60 8.47 -2.00
N LEU A 350 11.79 8.77 -2.53
CA LEU A 350 12.97 9.06 -1.71
C LEU A 350 12.79 10.31 -0.84
N TYR A 351 12.08 11.33 -1.34
CA TYR A 351 11.71 12.49 -0.53
C TYR A 351 10.67 12.12 0.54
N SER A 352 9.66 11.33 0.16
CA SER A 352 8.55 10.95 1.02
C SER A 352 8.95 10.00 2.16
N ASP A 353 9.79 9.00 1.85
CA ASP A 353 10.31 8.04 2.80
C ASP A 353 11.80 7.77 2.50
N PRO A 354 12.73 8.42 3.23
CA PRO A 354 14.16 8.29 2.96
C PRO A 354 14.65 6.86 3.16
N TYR A 355 13.89 5.98 3.83
CA TYR A 355 14.29 4.60 4.02
C TYR A 355 14.33 3.80 2.71
N ILE A 356 13.63 4.23 1.66
CA ILE A 356 13.69 3.63 0.32
C ILE A 356 15.11 3.62 -0.23
N LEU A 357 15.96 4.57 0.19
CA LEU A 357 17.38 4.58 -0.11
C LEU A 357 18.02 3.26 0.31
N TYR A 358 17.75 2.81 1.53
CA TYR A 358 18.39 1.65 2.12
C TYR A 358 17.86 0.35 1.55
N PHE A 359 16.54 0.14 1.44
CA PHE A 359 16.04 -1.19 1.03
C PHE A 359 15.90 -1.39 -0.50
N THR A 360 15.91 -0.31 -1.29
CA THR A 360 15.74 -0.42 -2.76
C THR A 360 16.88 0.22 -3.54
N ILE A 361 17.16 1.52 -3.35
CA ILE A 361 18.04 2.28 -4.25
C ILE A 361 19.51 1.89 -4.09
N ALA A 362 20.07 1.97 -2.88
CA ALA A 362 21.48 1.66 -2.63
C ALA A 362 21.82 0.20 -2.95
N PRO A 363 21.00 -0.80 -2.56
CA PRO A 363 21.22 -2.18 -2.98
C PRO A 363 21.20 -2.34 -4.48
N LEU A 364 20.25 -1.70 -5.18
CA LEU A 364 20.14 -1.82 -6.64
C LEU A 364 21.36 -1.22 -7.34
N ALA A 365 21.87 -0.08 -6.85
CA ALA A 365 23.11 0.51 -7.35
C ALA A 365 24.29 -0.45 -7.20
N LEU A 366 24.48 -0.99 -5.99
CA LEU A 366 25.55 -1.96 -5.70
C LEU A 366 25.41 -3.21 -6.56
N PHE A 367 24.18 -3.73 -6.70
CA PHE A 367 23.91 -4.90 -7.52
C PHE A 367 24.18 -4.66 -9.01
N ALA A 368 23.89 -3.47 -9.53
CA ALA A 368 24.22 -3.09 -10.90
C ALA A 368 25.74 -3.07 -11.12
N ILE A 369 26.51 -2.53 -10.18
CA ILE A 369 27.98 -2.52 -10.22
C ILE A 369 28.52 -3.96 -10.20
N ILE A 370 28.04 -4.80 -9.27
CA ILE A 370 28.44 -6.21 -9.17
C ILE A 370 28.08 -6.96 -10.46
N ALA A 371 26.88 -6.77 -11.01
CA ALA A 371 26.44 -7.42 -12.24
C ALA A 371 27.30 -7.00 -13.45
N TYR A 372 27.77 -5.75 -13.49
CA TYR A 372 28.68 -5.27 -14.52
C TYR A 372 30.07 -5.89 -14.39
N ILE A 373 30.65 -5.91 -13.18
CA ILE A 373 31.95 -6.56 -12.90
C ILE A 373 31.89 -8.05 -13.25
N ALA A 374 30.77 -8.70 -12.95
CA ALA A 374 30.51 -10.10 -13.29
C ALA A 374 30.23 -10.34 -14.79
N LYS A 375 30.29 -9.30 -15.64
CA LYS A 375 30.02 -9.32 -17.09
C LYS A 375 28.61 -9.83 -17.44
N LYS A 376 27.63 -9.60 -16.57
CA LYS A 376 26.23 -10.01 -16.77
C LYS A 376 25.37 -8.93 -17.40
N ILE A 377 25.78 -7.66 -17.25
CA ILE A 377 25.18 -6.52 -17.94
C ILE A 377 26.25 -5.72 -18.69
N ASP A 378 25.83 -4.99 -19.72
CA ASP A 378 26.71 -4.10 -20.50
C ASP A 378 26.81 -2.71 -19.88
N ARG A 379 27.80 -1.92 -20.33
CA ARG A 379 28.04 -0.54 -19.86
C ARG A 379 26.80 0.36 -20.03
N ARG A 380 26.00 0.14 -21.08
CA ARG A 380 24.81 0.94 -21.36
C ARG A 380 23.73 0.70 -20.31
N LYS A 381 23.46 -0.56 -19.97
CA LYS A 381 22.51 -0.92 -18.90
C LYS A 381 22.94 -0.39 -17.55
N LEU A 382 24.24 -0.50 -17.23
CA LEU A 382 24.79 0.10 -16.01
C LEU A 382 24.56 1.61 -15.97
N ALA A 383 24.92 2.33 -17.04
CA ALA A 383 24.78 3.78 -17.12
C ALA A 383 23.30 4.22 -17.00
N ILE A 384 22.37 3.48 -17.61
CA ILE A 384 20.93 3.76 -17.49
C ILE A 384 20.47 3.55 -16.04
N THR A 385 20.85 2.44 -15.41
CA THR A 385 20.44 2.14 -14.02
C THR A 385 21.01 3.16 -13.04
N LEU A 386 22.31 3.45 -13.09
CA LEU A 386 22.94 4.44 -12.21
C LEU A 386 22.48 5.87 -12.51
N GLY A 387 22.28 6.21 -13.78
CA GLY A 387 21.75 7.50 -14.19
C GLY A 387 20.31 7.73 -13.70
N ALA A 388 19.46 6.70 -13.75
CA ALA A 388 18.11 6.78 -13.17
C ALA A 388 18.15 6.94 -11.65
N ILE A 389 19.07 6.27 -10.95
CA ILE A 389 19.25 6.43 -9.50
C ILE A 389 19.69 7.85 -9.15
N LEU A 390 20.70 8.37 -9.86
CA LEU A 390 21.18 9.74 -9.66
C LEU A 390 20.09 10.77 -9.95
N LEU A 391 19.35 10.59 -11.05
CA LEU A 391 18.23 11.47 -11.40
C LEU A 391 17.11 11.39 -10.36
N SER A 392 16.83 10.21 -9.79
CA SER A 392 15.87 10.08 -8.69
C SER A 392 16.29 10.91 -7.48
N TYR A 393 17.59 10.93 -7.13
CA TYR A 393 18.11 11.78 -6.05
C TYR A 393 17.94 13.28 -6.35
N VAL A 394 18.25 13.71 -7.58
CA VAL A 394 18.03 15.09 -8.01
C VAL A 394 16.55 15.47 -7.93
N VAL A 395 15.66 14.60 -8.42
CA VAL A 395 14.21 14.79 -8.32
C VAL A 395 13.76 14.90 -6.86
N SER A 396 14.28 14.07 -5.97
CA SER A 396 13.99 14.15 -4.53
C SER A 396 14.35 15.51 -3.93
N LYS A 397 15.54 16.05 -4.24
CA LYS A 397 15.95 17.38 -3.78
C LYS A 397 15.11 18.50 -4.41
N ALA A 398 14.74 18.38 -5.68
CA ALA A 398 13.83 19.33 -6.33
C ALA A 398 12.43 19.34 -5.68
N PHE A 399 11.88 18.17 -5.34
CA PHE A 399 10.64 18.06 -4.59
C PHE A 399 10.75 18.69 -3.21
N GLY A 400 11.88 18.54 -2.51
CA GLY A 400 12.12 19.22 -1.24
C GLY A 400 12.07 20.74 -1.35
N LEU A 401 12.62 21.32 -2.42
CA LEU A 401 12.51 22.76 -2.69
C LEU A 401 11.05 23.18 -2.91
N ILE A 402 10.30 22.44 -3.72
CA ILE A 402 8.88 22.69 -3.98
C ILE A 402 8.07 22.61 -2.68
N ALA A 403 8.31 21.59 -1.86
CA ALA A 403 7.63 21.40 -0.58
C ALA A 403 7.97 22.56 0.38
N SER A 404 9.23 22.97 0.46
CA SER A 404 9.63 24.12 1.29
C SER A 404 8.95 25.42 0.85
N ALA A 405 8.84 25.63 -0.46
CA ALA A 405 8.15 26.79 -1.03
C ALA A 405 6.63 26.76 -0.74
N ALA A 406 6.05 25.56 -0.59
CA ALA A 406 4.67 25.38 -0.18
C ALA A 406 4.44 25.55 1.33
N GLY A 407 5.46 25.84 2.13
CA GLY A 407 5.35 25.98 3.59
C GLY A 407 5.58 24.68 4.38
N ILE A 408 5.94 23.60 3.70
CA ILE A 408 6.29 22.33 4.35
C ILE A 408 7.74 22.40 4.85
N ARG A 409 7.92 22.49 6.17
CA ARG A 409 9.23 22.56 6.81
C ARG A 409 9.60 21.19 7.39
N SER A 410 10.74 20.64 7.00
CA SER A 410 11.29 19.45 7.66
C SER A 410 12.08 19.87 8.91
N ALA A 411 11.78 19.30 10.07
CA ALA A 411 12.67 19.36 11.23
C ALA A 411 14.06 18.80 10.86
N VAL A 412 15.09 19.22 11.60
CA VAL A 412 16.51 18.87 11.37
C VAL A 412 16.69 17.39 11.04
N GLU A 413 17.36 17.10 9.91
CA GLU A 413 17.76 15.73 9.53
C GLU A 413 18.65 15.16 10.64
N TYR A 414 18.17 14.19 11.43
CA TYR A 414 19.10 13.37 12.19
C TYR A 414 19.60 12.27 11.28
N PRO A 415 20.87 12.31 10.85
CA PRO A 415 21.43 11.22 10.08
C PRO A 415 21.32 9.93 10.90
N MET A 416 21.00 8.83 10.24
CA MET A 416 21.06 7.50 10.84
C MET A 416 22.44 7.34 11.49
N GLN A 417 22.47 7.09 12.81
CA GLN A 417 23.70 6.94 13.56
C GLN A 417 23.91 5.46 13.89
N PHE A 418 25.17 5.05 14.00
CA PHE A 418 25.46 3.75 14.58
C PHE A 418 25.09 3.75 16.06
N ILE A 419 24.54 2.63 16.54
CA ILE A 419 24.25 2.48 17.97
C ILE A 419 25.56 2.43 18.77
N GLN A 420 25.49 2.86 20.03
CA GLN A 420 26.58 2.64 20.96
C GLN A 420 26.79 1.15 21.19
N PHE A 421 28.05 0.72 21.28
CA PHE A 421 28.40 -0.70 21.43
C PHE A 421 27.69 -1.39 22.61
N GLY A 422 27.48 -0.68 23.73
CA GLY A 422 26.77 -1.20 24.90
C GLY A 422 25.31 -1.58 24.63
N LYS A 423 24.66 -0.98 23.62
CA LYS A 423 23.27 -1.29 23.21
C LYS A 423 23.19 -2.38 22.14
N LEU A 424 24.32 -2.95 21.69
CA LEU A 424 24.35 -3.91 20.60
C LEU A 424 23.53 -5.17 20.92
N SER A 425 23.60 -5.68 22.15
CA SER A 425 22.83 -6.86 22.54
C SER A 425 21.33 -6.58 22.50
N ASP A 426 20.88 -5.47 23.07
CA ASP A 426 19.47 -5.07 23.08
C ASP A 426 18.94 -4.87 21.65
N SER A 427 19.75 -4.27 20.79
CA SER A 427 19.39 -4.06 19.39
C SER A 427 19.30 -5.37 18.59
N ILE A 428 20.20 -6.33 18.83
CA ILE A 428 20.12 -7.67 18.22
C ILE A 428 18.82 -8.35 18.64
N TRP A 429 18.51 -8.36 19.94
CA TRP A 429 17.29 -8.98 20.45
C TRP A 429 16.02 -8.27 19.96
N SER A 430 16.03 -6.94 19.92
CA SER A 430 14.96 -6.12 19.34
C SER A 430 14.74 -6.46 17.87
N SER A 431 15.81 -6.60 17.08
CA SER A 431 15.74 -6.96 15.65
C SER A 431 15.14 -8.36 15.43
N ILE A 432 15.50 -9.33 16.28
CA ILE A 432 14.93 -10.69 16.27
C ILE A 432 13.45 -10.63 16.65
N HIS A 433 13.12 -9.98 17.75
CA HIS A 433 11.74 -9.83 18.24
C HIS A 433 10.84 -9.15 17.21
N ASN A 434 11.29 -8.06 16.60
CA ASN A 434 10.57 -7.36 15.52
C ASN A 434 10.35 -8.24 14.29
N THR A 435 11.31 -9.11 13.94
CA THR A 435 11.17 -10.09 12.86
C THR A 435 10.11 -11.16 13.21
N LEU A 436 10.03 -11.58 14.47
CA LEU A 436 9.01 -12.51 14.93
C LEU A 436 7.62 -11.86 14.94
N ILE A 437 7.51 -10.63 15.45
CA ILE A 437 6.26 -9.86 15.49
C ILE A 437 5.67 -9.68 14.09
N VAL A 438 6.47 -9.22 13.12
CA VAL A 438 5.99 -8.91 11.76
C VAL A 438 5.49 -10.16 11.02
N GLN A 439 5.99 -11.34 11.39
CA GLN A 439 5.58 -12.63 10.84
C GLN A 439 4.54 -13.36 11.71
N ASN A 440 4.07 -12.72 12.78
CA ASN A 440 3.18 -13.34 13.77
C ASN A 440 3.74 -14.68 14.29
N ALA A 441 5.05 -14.73 14.52
CA ALA A 441 5.82 -15.90 14.94
C ALA A 441 6.33 -15.77 16.39
N ASP A 442 5.95 -14.70 17.08
CA ASP A 442 6.31 -14.48 18.47
C ASP A 442 5.39 -15.29 19.40
N PHE A 443 5.95 -16.33 20.02
CA PHE A 443 5.25 -17.17 20.99
C PHE A 443 5.75 -16.96 22.43
N PHE A 444 6.74 -16.08 22.64
CA PHE A 444 7.31 -15.85 23.96
C PHE A 444 6.27 -15.17 24.86
N GLY A 445 6.14 -15.64 26.10
CA GLY A 445 5.15 -15.14 27.06
C GLY A 445 3.71 -15.62 26.84
N LEU A 446 3.43 -16.40 25.79
CA LEU A 446 2.11 -16.99 25.59
C LEU A 446 1.87 -18.20 26.51
N LYS A 447 0.65 -18.32 27.04
CA LYS A 447 0.21 -19.54 27.72
C LYS A 447 0.11 -20.68 26.71
N ILE A 448 0.61 -21.87 27.09
CA ILE A 448 0.47 -23.09 26.29
C ILE A 448 -1.03 -23.36 26.08
N SER A 449 -1.49 -23.14 24.85
CA SER A 449 -2.90 -23.18 24.46
C SER A 449 -3.02 -23.40 22.96
N THR A 450 -4.23 -23.69 22.47
CA THR A 450 -4.50 -23.81 21.04
C THR A 450 -4.17 -22.53 20.26
N LEU A 451 -4.26 -21.35 20.90
CA LEU A 451 -3.85 -20.08 20.31
C LEU A 451 -2.34 -19.97 20.10
N ALA A 452 -1.53 -20.60 20.96
CA ALA A 452 -0.07 -20.61 20.84
C ALA A 452 0.43 -21.47 19.67
N LEU A 453 -0.40 -22.36 19.11
CA LEU A 453 -0.05 -23.15 17.93
C LEU A 453 0.19 -22.28 16.68
N VAL A 454 -0.49 -21.14 16.57
CA VAL A 454 -0.37 -20.24 15.41
C VAL A 454 1.04 -19.63 15.33
N PRO A 455 1.56 -18.93 16.35
CA PRO A 455 2.91 -18.38 16.29
C PRO A 455 4.00 -19.46 16.27
N LEU A 456 3.79 -20.63 16.89
CA LEU A 456 4.73 -21.76 16.79
C LEU A 456 4.85 -22.27 15.34
N LEU A 457 3.72 -22.44 14.65
CA LEU A 457 3.71 -22.86 13.25
C LEU A 457 4.36 -21.81 12.34
N ASN A 458 4.06 -20.52 12.54
CA ASN A 458 4.68 -19.43 11.79
C ASN A 458 6.20 -19.36 12.04
N CYS A 459 6.64 -19.60 13.27
CA CYS A 459 8.05 -19.68 13.60
C CYS A 459 8.74 -20.85 12.87
N ALA A 460 8.10 -22.03 12.82
CA ALA A 460 8.61 -23.15 12.05
C ALA A 460 8.71 -22.84 10.54
N ILE A 461 7.72 -22.14 9.97
CA ILE A 461 7.74 -21.68 8.57
C ILE A 461 8.90 -20.69 8.33
N LEU A 462 9.14 -19.76 9.25
CA LEU A 462 10.27 -18.83 9.19
C LEU A 462 11.60 -19.58 9.19
N PHE A 463 11.78 -20.59 10.05
CA PHE A 463 12.99 -21.43 10.03
C PHE A 463 13.18 -22.17 8.72
N ILE A 464 12.10 -22.69 8.11
CA ILE A 464 12.14 -23.31 6.79
C ILE A 464 12.54 -22.28 5.72
N ALA A 465 12.03 -21.05 5.78
CA ALA A 465 12.41 -19.97 4.88
C ALA A 465 13.88 -19.57 5.04
N LEU A 466 14.40 -19.51 6.26
CA LEU A 466 15.82 -19.27 6.52
C LEU A 466 16.70 -20.41 5.99
N ALA A 467 16.30 -21.67 6.21
CA ALA A 467 17.00 -22.82 5.64
C ALA A 467 16.99 -22.80 4.10
N ALA A 468 15.87 -22.39 3.49
CA ALA A 468 15.74 -22.19 2.06
C ALA A 468 16.72 -21.12 1.53
N VAL A 469 16.85 -20.00 2.24
CA VAL A 469 17.82 -18.93 1.94
C VAL A 469 19.25 -19.48 1.97
N CYS A 470 19.62 -20.20 3.03
CA CYS A 470 20.94 -20.81 3.17
C CYS A 470 21.24 -21.82 2.05
N TYR A 471 20.26 -22.66 1.69
CA TYR A 471 20.39 -23.62 0.60
C TYR A 471 20.57 -22.93 -0.77
N LEU A 472 19.76 -21.92 -1.06
CA LEU A 472 19.86 -21.15 -2.31
C LEU A 472 21.22 -20.46 -2.42
N PHE A 473 21.71 -19.90 -1.31
CA PHE A 473 23.04 -19.30 -1.25
C PHE A 473 24.14 -20.32 -1.51
N TYR A 474 24.10 -21.48 -0.84
CA TYR A 474 25.05 -22.59 -1.03
C TYR A 474 25.08 -23.06 -2.50
N ARG A 475 23.90 -23.27 -3.11
CA ARG A 475 23.78 -23.73 -4.50
C ARG A 475 24.31 -22.69 -5.49
N CYS A 476 24.04 -21.41 -5.25
CA CYS A 476 24.53 -20.33 -6.10
C CYS A 476 26.05 -20.14 -5.99
N LYS A 477 26.64 -20.31 -4.80
CA LYS A 477 28.09 -20.24 -4.59
C LYS A 477 28.85 -21.28 -5.43
N LYS A 478 28.31 -22.50 -5.55
CA LYS A 478 28.95 -23.60 -6.28
C LYS A 478 29.04 -23.35 -7.79
N ASP A 479 28.10 -22.62 -8.38
CA ASP A 479 27.96 -22.43 -9.84
C ASP A 479 27.93 -20.96 -10.28
N TYR A 480 28.41 -20.00 -9.47
CA TYR A 480 28.22 -18.56 -9.70
C TYR A 480 28.60 -18.08 -11.11
N LYS A 481 29.73 -18.56 -11.65
CA LYS A 481 30.18 -18.18 -13.00
C LYS A 481 29.18 -18.57 -14.10
N ARG A 482 28.44 -19.67 -13.90
CA ARG A 482 27.42 -20.20 -14.83
C ARG A 482 26.01 -19.67 -14.55
N LEU A 483 25.79 -18.86 -13.51
CA LEU A 483 24.48 -18.30 -13.20
C LEU A 483 24.05 -17.31 -14.29
N ASP A 484 22.84 -17.49 -14.80
CA ASP A 484 22.15 -16.49 -15.60
C ASP A 484 21.74 -15.28 -14.72
N ILE A 485 21.61 -14.10 -15.32
CA ILE A 485 21.20 -12.87 -14.63
C ILE A 485 19.87 -13.05 -13.89
N SER A 486 18.96 -13.87 -14.43
CA SER A 486 17.68 -14.22 -13.80
C SER A 486 17.83 -14.85 -12.41
N LYS A 487 18.88 -15.67 -12.20
CA LYS A 487 19.15 -16.32 -10.91
C LYS A 487 19.95 -15.41 -9.96
N LEU A 488 20.73 -14.46 -10.49
CA LEU A 488 21.46 -13.49 -9.67
C LEU A 488 20.53 -12.55 -8.89
N TRP A 489 19.33 -12.29 -9.39
CA TRP A 489 18.31 -11.54 -8.65
C TRP A 489 17.91 -12.19 -7.32
N PHE A 490 17.97 -13.53 -7.19
CA PHE A 490 17.66 -14.20 -5.93
C PHE A 490 18.76 -14.01 -4.89
N LEU A 491 20.03 -13.91 -5.31
CA LEU A 491 21.13 -13.52 -4.41
C LEU A 491 21.00 -12.06 -3.96
N PHE A 492 20.58 -11.19 -4.87
CA PHE A 492 20.28 -9.79 -4.55
C PHE A 492 19.20 -9.65 -3.48
N PHE A 493 18.11 -10.40 -3.61
CA PHE A 493 17.04 -10.42 -2.61
C PHE A 493 17.53 -10.91 -1.24
N VAL A 494 18.34 -11.97 -1.19
CA VAL A 494 18.99 -12.42 0.06
C VAL A 494 19.87 -11.32 0.66
N ALA A 495 20.69 -10.66 -0.17
CA ALA A 495 21.60 -9.60 0.26
C ALA A 495 20.84 -8.40 0.85
N ILE A 496 19.73 -7.98 0.24
CA ILE A 496 18.89 -6.90 0.79
C ILE A 496 18.34 -7.29 2.15
N THR A 497 17.78 -8.49 2.30
CA THR A 497 17.21 -8.94 3.58
C THR A 497 18.26 -8.90 4.70
N VAL A 498 19.48 -9.39 4.42
CA VAL A 498 20.59 -9.32 5.37
C VAL A 498 20.95 -7.88 5.68
N MET A 499 21.08 -7.03 4.67
CA MET A 499 21.45 -5.63 4.85
C MET A 499 20.39 -4.83 5.63
N VAL A 500 19.09 -5.06 5.42
CA VAL A 500 18.02 -4.44 6.21
C VAL A 500 18.11 -4.87 7.67
N PHE A 501 18.32 -6.17 7.93
CA PHE A 501 18.52 -6.67 9.29
C PHE A 501 19.76 -6.05 9.95
N THR A 502 20.88 -5.97 9.22
CA THR A 502 22.12 -5.35 9.69
C THR A 502 21.95 -3.87 9.99
N LEU A 503 21.28 -3.10 9.11
CA LEU A 503 21.03 -1.68 9.33
C LEU A 503 20.13 -1.47 10.55
N HIS A 504 19.04 -2.22 10.67
CA HIS A 504 18.18 -2.15 11.85
C HIS A 504 18.94 -2.50 13.14
N THR A 505 19.86 -3.48 13.09
CA THR A 505 20.65 -3.90 14.25
C THR A 505 21.74 -2.90 14.63
N LEU A 506 22.45 -2.34 13.64
CA LEU A 506 23.65 -1.55 13.90
C LEU A 506 23.38 -0.05 14.01
N THR A 507 22.15 0.41 13.73
CA THR A 507 21.83 1.83 13.67
C THR A 507 20.61 2.19 14.51
N THR A 508 20.44 3.49 14.76
CA THR A 508 19.28 4.06 15.45
C THR A 508 17.94 3.81 14.73
N MET A 509 17.95 3.19 13.55
CA MET A 509 16.76 2.68 12.86
C MET A 509 16.00 1.62 13.66
N GLY A 510 16.69 0.89 14.53
CA GLY A 510 16.09 -0.12 15.41
C GLY A 510 15.60 0.41 16.75
N ASP A 511 15.87 1.68 17.07
CA ASP A 511 15.51 2.29 18.35
C ASP A 511 14.04 2.78 18.30
N GLY A 512 13.20 2.26 19.21
CA GLY A 512 11.83 2.74 19.42
C GLY A 512 10.74 1.69 19.17
N THR A 513 9.51 2.03 19.58
CA THR A 513 8.31 1.22 19.35
C THR A 513 7.86 1.36 17.88
N GLY A 514 7.40 0.27 17.26
CA GLY A 514 6.92 0.32 15.86
C GLY A 514 8.00 0.12 14.78
N THR A 515 9.26 -0.13 15.16
CA THR A 515 10.39 -0.36 14.23
C THR A 515 10.25 -1.67 13.41
N TYR A 516 9.38 -2.60 13.82
CA TYR A 516 9.02 -3.77 13.01
C TYR A 516 8.51 -3.45 11.59
N ARG A 517 7.98 -2.24 11.36
CA ARG A 517 7.57 -1.75 10.02
C ARG A 517 8.70 -1.73 8.99
N TYR A 518 9.96 -1.71 9.42
CA TYR A 518 11.12 -1.79 8.53
C TYR A 518 11.37 -3.20 7.98
N PHE A 519 10.89 -4.25 8.66
CA PHE A 519 11.03 -5.64 8.21
C PHE A 519 9.97 -6.07 7.20
N MET A 520 8.97 -5.22 6.93
CA MET A 520 7.89 -5.50 5.99
C MET A 520 8.40 -5.88 4.59
N PHE A 521 9.44 -5.20 4.11
CA PHE A 521 10.07 -5.52 2.81
C PHE A 521 10.75 -6.90 2.82
N SER A 522 11.39 -7.27 3.93
CA SER A 522 12.04 -8.57 4.11
C SER A 522 11.03 -9.73 4.10
N VAL A 523 9.84 -9.54 4.69
CA VAL A 523 8.75 -10.55 4.64
C VAL A 523 8.32 -10.84 3.20
N LEU A 524 8.17 -9.79 2.39
CA LEU A 524 7.86 -9.91 0.96
C LEU A 524 8.95 -10.67 0.20
N ILE A 525 10.21 -10.38 0.50
CA ILE A 525 11.35 -11.11 -0.08
C ILE A 525 11.35 -12.59 0.35
N PHE A 526 11.14 -12.90 1.63
CA PHE A 526 11.11 -14.28 2.12
C PHE A 526 10.06 -15.11 1.39
N THR A 527 8.89 -14.52 1.13
CA THR A 527 7.82 -15.15 0.34
C THR A 527 8.31 -15.56 -1.06
N LEU A 528 9.01 -14.65 -1.75
CA LEU A 528 9.57 -14.90 -3.07
C LEU A 528 10.65 -15.99 -3.05
N LEU A 529 11.55 -15.93 -2.08
CA LEU A 529 12.66 -16.88 -1.94
C LEU A 529 12.16 -18.29 -1.58
N LEU A 530 11.22 -18.40 -0.64
CA LEU A 530 10.61 -19.67 -0.24
C LEU A 530 9.85 -20.30 -1.41
N SER A 531 9.11 -19.49 -2.19
CA SER A 531 8.41 -19.94 -3.39
C SER A 531 9.38 -20.56 -4.41
N HIS A 532 10.52 -19.93 -4.63
CA HIS A 532 11.56 -20.46 -5.52
C HIS A 532 12.16 -21.76 -4.98
N TYR A 533 12.51 -21.80 -3.70
CA TYR A 533 13.08 -22.97 -3.05
C TYR A 533 12.15 -24.18 -3.14
N LEU A 534 10.88 -24.04 -2.76
CA LEU A 534 9.88 -25.12 -2.85
C LEU A 534 9.72 -25.62 -4.29
N GLY A 535 9.82 -24.73 -5.28
CA GLY A 535 9.84 -25.10 -6.69
C GLY A 535 10.93 -26.11 -7.05
N THR A 536 12.07 -26.08 -6.35
CA THR A 536 13.23 -26.96 -6.60
C THR A 536 13.20 -28.30 -5.86
N MET A 537 12.27 -28.51 -4.91
CA MET A 537 12.21 -29.70 -4.05
C MET A 537 11.54 -30.92 -4.73
N LYS A 538 11.46 -32.06 -4.03
CA LYS A 538 10.68 -33.24 -4.44
C LYS A 538 9.19 -33.05 -4.12
N ASN A 539 8.29 -33.73 -4.85
CA ASN A 539 6.84 -33.51 -4.76
C ASN A 539 6.25 -33.72 -3.36
N TYR A 540 6.69 -34.73 -2.59
CA TYR A 540 6.16 -34.96 -1.24
C TYR A 540 6.47 -33.81 -0.28
N ILE A 541 7.72 -33.31 -0.25
CA ILE A 541 8.13 -32.14 0.56
C ILE A 541 7.29 -30.92 0.18
N LYS A 542 7.00 -30.75 -1.11
CA LYS A 542 6.14 -29.67 -1.60
C LYS A 542 4.73 -29.79 -1.03
N TYR A 543 4.07 -30.94 -1.18
CA TYR A 543 2.69 -31.10 -0.71
C TYR A 543 2.58 -30.90 0.80
N THR A 544 3.55 -31.41 1.58
CA THR A 544 3.62 -31.16 3.02
C THR A 544 3.77 -29.68 3.33
N ALA A 545 4.68 -28.97 2.65
CA ALA A 545 4.85 -27.52 2.85
C ALA A 545 3.57 -26.73 2.49
N VAL A 546 2.88 -27.11 1.42
CA VAL A 546 1.60 -26.47 1.02
C VAL A 546 0.52 -26.68 2.08
N LEU A 547 0.40 -27.89 2.62
CA LEU A 547 -0.55 -28.18 3.70
C LEU A 547 -0.23 -27.36 4.97
N LEU A 548 1.05 -27.23 5.34
CA LEU A 548 1.48 -26.41 6.47
C LEU A 548 1.18 -24.92 6.26
N LEU A 549 1.42 -24.40 5.05
CA LEU A 549 1.11 -23.02 4.69
C LEU A 549 -0.41 -22.77 4.70
N ALA A 550 -1.20 -23.70 4.14
CA ALA A 550 -2.65 -23.60 4.17
C ALA A 550 -3.22 -23.64 5.60
N ALA A 551 -2.67 -24.51 6.46
CA ALA A 551 -3.00 -24.55 7.88
C ALA A 551 -2.63 -23.24 8.59
N SER A 552 -1.44 -22.69 8.32
CA SER A 552 -1.01 -21.39 8.87
C SER A 552 -1.94 -20.26 8.44
N ILE A 553 -2.36 -20.17 7.16
CA ILE A 553 -3.33 -19.16 6.71
C ILE A 553 -4.65 -19.28 7.47
N ALA A 554 -5.21 -20.51 7.52
CA ALA A 554 -6.48 -20.76 8.19
C ALA A 554 -6.40 -20.36 9.67
N LEU A 555 -5.30 -20.70 10.33
CA LEU A 555 -5.04 -20.36 11.73
C LEU A 555 -4.78 -18.88 11.96
N ASN A 556 -4.07 -18.18 11.07
CA ASN A 556 -3.85 -16.74 11.17
C ASN A 556 -5.15 -15.95 10.93
N LEU A 557 -5.98 -16.36 9.96
CA LEU A 557 -7.30 -15.79 9.75
C LEU A 557 -8.21 -16.06 10.94
N THR A 558 -8.23 -17.28 11.46
CA THR A 558 -9.00 -17.64 12.66
C THR A 558 -8.49 -16.90 13.88
N GLY A 559 -7.18 -16.76 14.05
CA GLY A 559 -6.55 -16.00 15.14
C GLY A 559 -6.88 -14.52 15.06
N THR A 560 -6.87 -13.94 13.86
CA THR A 560 -7.32 -12.56 13.62
C THR A 560 -8.80 -12.43 13.97
N LEU A 561 -9.64 -13.39 13.57
CA LEU A 561 -11.06 -13.43 13.91
C LEU A 561 -11.30 -13.59 15.42
N LEU A 562 -10.54 -14.44 16.11
CA LEU A 562 -10.66 -14.69 17.54
C LEU A 562 -10.14 -13.51 18.36
N GLN A 563 -8.99 -12.93 18.01
CA GLN A 563 -8.51 -11.68 18.60
C GLN A 563 -9.49 -10.55 18.35
N SER A 564 -10.11 -10.51 17.15
CA SER A 564 -11.16 -9.54 16.85
C SER A 564 -12.37 -9.77 17.75
N GLN A 565 -12.80 -11.01 18.00
CA GLN A 565 -13.93 -11.32 18.86
C GLN A 565 -13.63 -11.10 20.34
N SER A 566 -12.42 -11.38 20.82
CA SER A 566 -12.03 -11.11 22.21
C SER A 566 -11.91 -9.61 22.47
N SER A 567 -11.34 -8.87 21.52
CA SER A 567 -11.25 -7.40 21.58
C SER A 567 -12.63 -6.76 21.44
N VAL A 568 -13.49 -7.29 20.56
CA VAL A 568 -14.90 -6.89 20.46
C VAL A 568 -15.69 -7.28 21.70
N ARG A 569 -15.40 -8.39 22.39
CA ARG A 569 -16.07 -8.71 23.67
C ARG A 569 -15.62 -7.79 24.81
N SER A 570 -14.35 -7.38 24.84
CA SER A 570 -13.90 -6.36 25.79
C SER A 570 -14.40 -4.97 25.43
N GLU A 571 -14.50 -4.61 24.14
CA GLU A 571 -14.98 -3.31 23.64
C GLU A 571 -16.52 -3.22 23.57
N VAL A 572 -17.27 -4.31 23.44
CA VAL A 572 -18.74 -4.28 23.59
C VAL A 572 -19.10 -4.07 25.06
N GLN A 573 -18.22 -4.45 26.00
CA GLN A 573 -18.32 -4.08 27.41
C GLN A 573 -17.73 -2.67 27.69
N GLN A 574 -16.83 -2.18 26.83
CA GLN A 574 -16.23 -0.84 26.85
C GLN A 574 -16.07 -0.26 25.43
N ASN A 575 -17.13 0.38 24.92
CA ASN A 575 -17.05 1.41 23.88
C ASN A 575 -16.54 1.01 22.46
N ILE A 576 -17.36 1.29 21.43
CA ILE A 576 -16.99 1.29 20.00
C ILE A 576 -15.62 1.98 19.81
N ALA A 577 -14.70 1.41 19.03
CA ALA A 577 -13.36 1.98 18.82
C ALA A 577 -13.35 3.51 18.57
N ASN A 578 -12.63 4.25 19.43
CA ASN A 578 -12.60 5.73 19.53
C ASN A 578 -13.90 6.41 20.05
N SER A 579 -14.83 5.72 20.70
CA SER A 579 -16.09 6.35 21.18
C SER A 579 -15.89 7.37 22.31
N GLU A 580 -14.82 7.25 23.10
CA GLU A 580 -14.43 8.30 24.06
C GLU A 580 -14.12 9.62 23.36
N ASN A 581 -13.44 9.57 22.19
CA ASN A 581 -13.22 10.74 21.35
C ASN A 581 -14.56 11.33 20.91
N PHE A 582 -15.47 10.51 20.37
CA PHE A 582 -16.78 10.96 19.89
C PHE A 582 -17.61 11.61 21.00
N ARG A 583 -17.71 10.96 22.17
CA ARG A 583 -18.43 11.52 23.33
C ARG A 583 -17.85 12.84 23.79
N THR A 584 -16.52 12.95 23.81
CA THR A 584 -15.81 14.18 24.20
C THR A 584 -16.04 15.30 23.21
N ILE A 585 -15.97 15.01 21.90
CA ILE A 585 -16.24 15.96 20.82
C ILE A 585 -17.68 16.48 20.92
N GLU A 586 -18.65 15.58 21.08
CA GLU A 586 -20.08 15.94 21.18
C GLU A 586 -20.34 16.82 22.41
N THR A 587 -19.80 16.44 23.57
CA THR A 587 -19.93 17.22 24.81
C THR A 587 -19.34 18.63 24.67
N LEU A 588 -18.16 18.76 24.05
CA LEU A 588 -17.52 20.05 23.83
C LEU A 588 -18.26 20.91 22.80
N LYS A 589 -18.80 20.28 21.75
CA LYS A 589 -19.59 20.93 20.70
C LYS A 589 -20.90 21.50 21.26
N GLU A 590 -21.64 20.72 22.05
CA GLU A 590 -22.88 21.16 22.72
C GLU A 590 -22.64 22.36 23.63
N ARG A 591 -21.46 22.41 24.27
CA ARG A 591 -21.06 23.51 25.16
C ARG A 591 -20.40 24.68 24.42
N GLY A 592 -20.32 24.63 23.08
CA GLY A 592 -19.80 25.72 22.24
C GLY A 592 -18.30 25.96 22.35
N TYR A 593 -17.51 24.93 22.66
CA TYR A 593 -16.05 25.01 22.61
C TYR A 593 -15.53 24.71 21.20
N THR A 594 -14.63 25.56 20.70
CA THR A 594 -14.07 25.45 19.34
C THR A 594 -12.55 25.23 19.35
N LYS A 595 -11.88 25.40 20.50
CA LYS A 595 -10.43 25.27 20.65
C LYS A 595 -10.09 24.68 22.02
N GLY A 596 -9.09 23.81 22.04
CA GLY A 596 -8.50 23.27 23.24
C GLY A 596 -7.23 22.48 22.93
N TYR A 597 -6.69 21.83 23.96
CA TYR A 597 -5.41 21.15 23.90
C TYR A 597 -5.54 19.73 24.44
N ALA A 598 -4.72 18.83 23.90
CA ALA A 598 -4.59 17.46 24.38
C ALA A 598 -3.15 16.98 24.16
N ASN A 599 -2.79 15.83 24.73
CA ASN A 599 -1.54 15.16 24.37
C ASN A 599 -1.50 14.93 22.84
N TYR A 600 -0.32 15.05 22.23
CA TYR A 600 -0.05 14.70 20.82
C TYR A 600 -0.83 13.49 20.29
N TRP A 601 -0.84 12.36 21.01
CA TRP A 601 -1.48 11.12 20.55
C TRP A 601 -3.01 11.24 20.44
N ASP A 602 -3.64 12.00 21.34
CA ASP A 602 -5.10 12.13 21.43
C ASP A 602 -5.63 13.34 20.61
N ALA A 603 -4.80 14.38 20.44
CA ALA A 603 -5.16 15.61 19.75
C ALA A 603 -5.47 15.38 18.26
N ASN A 604 -4.60 14.67 17.53
CA ASN A 604 -4.79 14.42 16.10
C ASN A 604 -6.05 13.58 15.83
N ILE A 605 -6.28 12.54 16.64
CA ILE A 605 -7.47 11.69 16.53
C ILE A 605 -8.73 12.53 16.72
N SER A 606 -8.77 13.33 17.78
CA SER A 606 -9.96 14.11 18.13
C SER A 606 -10.23 15.24 17.14
N SER A 607 -9.18 15.91 16.66
CA SER A 607 -9.29 16.94 15.60
C SER A 607 -9.85 16.35 14.31
N TYR A 608 -9.33 15.21 13.84
CA TYR A 608 -9.84 14.55 12.64
C TYR A 608 -11.30 14.09 12.80
N LEU A 609 -11.63 13.44 13.93
CA LEU A 609 -13.00 12.96 14.18
C LEU A 609 -14.00 14.10 14.39
N SER A 610 -13.54 15.28 14.81
CA SER A 610 -14.37 16.50 14.86
C SER A 610 -14.60 17.15 13.50
N LYS A 611 -14.02 16.59 12.41
CA LYS A 611 -14.08 17.14 11.04
C LYS A 611 -13.58 18.59 10.95
N GLY A 612 -12.63 18.93 11.83
CA GLY A 612 -12.07 20.28 11.90
C GLY A 612 -12.93 21.30 12.65
N GLU A 613 -14.13 20.94 13.13
CA GLU A 613 -15.01 21.86 13.88
C GLU A 613 -14.43 22.27 15.24
N ILE A 614 -13.74 21.34 15.92
CA ILE A 614 -13.05 21.62 17.18
C ILE A 614 -11.54 21.50 16.95
N ARG A 615 -10.78 22.49 17.40
CA ARG A 615 -9.32 22.46 17.35
C ARG A 615 -8.78 21.78 18.59
N PHE A 616 -8.42 20.49 18.49
CA PHE A 616 -7.59 19.84 19.50
C PHE A 616 -6.14 20.03 19.11
N LEU A 617 -5.46 20.96 19.77
CA LEU A 617 -4.07 21.28 19.53
C LEU A 617 -3.17 20.35 20.33
N PRO A 618 -2.15 19.75 19.70
CA PRO A 618 -1.24 18.86 20.39
C PRO A 618 -0.35 19.64 21.36
N SER A 619 -0.11 19.02 22.52
CA SER A 619 0.74 19.53 23.58
C SER A 619 1.58 18.39 24.17
N VAL A 620 2.70 18.78 24.79
CA VAL A 620 3.62 17.86 25.48
C VAL A 620 4.01 18.48 26.82
N CYS A 621 4.35 17.63 27.78
CA CYS A 621 4.93 18.09 29.02
C CYS A 621 6.40 17.70 29.05
N SER A 622 7.26 18.70 29.12
CA SER A 622 8.72 18.56 29.04
C SER A 622 9.33 19.47 30.09
N GLU A 623 10.34 18.99 30.80
CA GLU A 623 11.07 19.76 31.81
C GLU A 623 10.18 20.36 32.92
N GLY A 624 9.03 19.73 33.22
CA GLY A 624 8.10 20.19 34.25
C GLY A 624 7.10 21.26 33.80
N ASP A 625 7.13 21.66 32.52
CA ASP A 625 6.19 22.63 31.93
C ASP A 625 5.27 21.97 30.90
N LEU A 626 4.05 22.50 30.76
CA LEU A 626 3.16 22.21 29.63
C LEU A 626 3.54 23.10 28.43
N ASN A 627 3.75 22.49 27.27
CA ASN A 627 4.14 23.22 26.08
C ASN A 627 3.37 22.80 24.82
N ALA A 628 3.26 23.73 23.87
CA ALA A 628 2.64 23.50 22.56
C ALA A 628 3.54 22.61 21.68
N TRP A 629 2.98 21.57 21.08
CA TRP A 629 3.73 20.61 20.27
C TRP A 629 3.57 20.90 18.78
N HIS A 630 4.61 21.46 18.15
CA HIS A 630 4.53 21.88 16.75
C HIS A 630 4.73 20.75 15.73
N TRP A 631 5.18 19.56 16.16
CA TRP A 631 5.47 18.46 15.24
C TRP A 631 4.18 17.85 14.64
N LEU A 632 4.18 17.69 13.32
CA LEU A 632 3.03 17.24 12.50
C LEU A 632 1.77 18.08 12.72
N THR A 633 1.95 19.39 12.88
CA THR A 633 0.88 20.35 13.12
C THR A 633 1.06 21.57 12.21
N ASP A 634 -0.06 22.18 11.83
CA ASP A 634 -0.09 23.50 11.17
C ASP A 634 0.10 24.60 12.22
N ASP A 635 1.16 25.41 12.07
CA ASP A 635 1.52 26.44 13.04
C ASP A 635 0.44 27.53 13.16
N ALA A 636 -0.29 27.81 12.08
CA ALA A 636 -1.37 28.81 12.11
C ALA A 636 -2.51 28.41 13.05
N SER A 637 -2.68 27.10 13.30
CA SER A 637 -3.73 26.59 14.18
C SER A 637 -3.53 27.00 15.65
N PHE A 638 -2.30 27.29 16.09
CA PHE A 638 -2.03 27.79 17.45
C PHE A 638 -2.39 29.27 17.65
N ALA A 639 -2.26 30.08 16.59
CA ALA A 639 -2.49 31.53 16.65
C ALA A 639 -3.98 31.92 16.68
N VAL A 640 -4.89 30.98 16.38
CA VAL A 640 -6.34 31.23 16.40
C VAL A 640 -6.80 31.48 17.83
N LYS A 641 -7.31 32.67 18.13
CA LYS A 641 -7.86 33.00 19.46
C LYS A 641 -9.23 32.36 19.68
N ALA A 642 -9.54 32.02 20.93
CA ALA A 642 -10.87 31.57 21.36
C ALA A 642 -11.24 32.17 22.71
N ASP A 643 -12.52 32.56 22.90
CA ASP A 643 -12.97 33.19 24.15
C ASP A 643 -12.91 32.24 25.36
N LYS A 644 -13.04 30.94 25.10
CA LYS A 644 -12.97 29.86 26.10
C LYS A 644 -12.27 28.65 25.49
N THR A 645 -11.55 27.91 26.31
CA THR A 645 -10.76 26.76 25.87
C THR A 645 -10.85 25.59 26.83
N PHE A 646 -10.35 24.43 26.41
CA PHE A 646 -10.32 23.23 27.24
C PHE A 646 -8.96 22.53 27.16
N TYR A 647 -8.68 21.69 28.15
CA TYR A 647 -7.55 20.76 28.14
C TYR A 647 -8.04 19.34 28.42
N VAL A 648 -7.72 18.40 27.54
CA VAL A 648 -8.04 16.97 27.71
C VAL A 648 -6.85 16.28 28.37
N TYR A 649 -7.10 15.74 29.56
CA TYR A 649 -6.13 15.00 30.35
C TYR A 649 -6.48 13.52 30.40
N ASN A 650 -5.51 12.68 30.08
CA ASN A 650 -5.65 11.23 30.08
C ASN A 650 -4.89 10.65 31.28
N SER A 651 -5.61 10.05 32.24
CA SER A 651 -5.02 9.53 33.48
C SER A 651 -4.14 8.30 33.29
N ASP A 652 -4.30 7.59 32.17
CA ASP A 652 -3.65 6.30 31.93
C ASP A 652 -2.32 6.43 31.17
N ASN A 653 -1.94 7.65 30.79
CA ASN A 653 -0.86 7.87 29.84
C ASN A 653 0.51 7.74 30.52
N THR A 654 1.14 6.58 30.36
CA THR A 654 2.48 6.22 30.85
C THR A 654 3.64 6.92 30.10
N LEU A 655 3.33 7.76 29.11
CA LEU A 655 4.30 8.37 28.19
C LEU A 655 4.51 9.88 28.38
N GLY A 656 3.96 10.52 29.42
CA GLY A 656 4.21 11.95 29.67
C GLY A 656 4.08 12.36 31.15
N PRO A 657 4.90 13.30 31.63
CA PRO A 657 4.99 13.68 33.05
C PRO A 657 3.97 14.75 33.46
N CYS A 658 2.91 15.01 32.68
CA CYS A 658 1.96 16.04 33.09
C CYS A 658 1.13 15.53 34.25
N THR A 659 1.39 16.04 35.45
CA THR A 659 0.50 15.85 36.59
C THR A 659 -0.57 16.94 36.57
N LYS A 660 -1.66 16.69 37.28
CA LYS A 660 -2.67 17.73 37.50
C LYS A 660 -2.05 18.97 38.14
N ASP A 661 -1.07 18.81 39.02
CA ASP A 661 -0.39 19.92 39.69
C ASP A 661 0.35 20.84 38.71
N ILE A 662 0.97 20.29 37.67
CA ILE A 662 1.61 21.08 36.60
C ILE A 662 0.54 21.89 35.85
N LEU A 663 -0.58 21.26 35.49
CA LEU A 663 -1.70 21.95 34.83
C LEU A 663 -2.26 23.07 35.70
N ASP A 664 -2.55 22.80 36.97
CA ASP A 664 -3.09 23.79 37.91
C ASP A 664 -2.08 24.92 38.16
N SER A 665 -0.78 24.65 38.19
CA SER A 665 0.26 25.68 38.39
C SER A 665 0.39 26.64 37.21
N GLN A 666 0.23 26.14 35.97
CA GLN A 666 0.47 26.91 34.76
C GLN A 666 -0.81 27.50 34.17
N LEU A 667 -1.90 26.73 34.17
CA LEU A 667 -3.21 27.13 33.66
C LEU A 667 -4.11 27.69 34.77
N GLY A 668 -3.79 27.50 36.04
CA GLY A 668 -4.70 27.86 37.13
C GLY A 668 -5.89 26.91 37.24
N SER A 669 -6.82 27.22 38.14
CA SER A 669 -7.98 26.36 38.37
C SER A 669 -8.98 26.39 37.20
N PRO A 670 -9.48 25.23 36.75
CA PRO A 670 -10.51 25.14 35.72
C PRO A 670 -11.86 25.68 36.24
N SER A 671 -12.69 26.22 35.35
CA SER A 671 -14.06 26.63 35.68
C SER A 671 -14.95 25.42 35.96
N GLU A 672 -14.72 24.32 35.24
CA GLU A 672 -15.41 23.05 35.42
C GLU A 672 -14.52 21.87 34.98
N VAL A 673 -14.71 20.71 35.60
CA VAL A 673 -14.02 19.47 35.22
C VAL A 673 -15.04 18.40 34.86
N LEU A 674 -15.01 17.95 33.61
CA LEU A 674 -15.85 16.87 33.12
C LEU A 674 -15.08 15.55 33.10
N ARG A 675 -15.80 14.44 33.28
CA ARG A 675 -15.25 13.08 33.10
C ARG A 675 -15.91 12.38 31.93
N SER A 676 -15.09 11.84 31.03
CA SER A 676 -15.51 11.07 29.86
C SER A 676 -14.61 9.84 29.75
N GLY A 677 -15.06 8.71 30.33
CA GLY A 677 -14.25 7.48 30.39
C GLY A 677 -12.93 7.71 31.15
N ARG A 678 -11.80 7.41 30.51
CA ARG A 678 -10.45 7.65 31.06
C ARG A 678 -9.96 9.11 30.95
N TRP A 679 -10.75 10.01 30.37
CA TRP A 679 -10.38 11.40 30.19
C TRP A 679 -11.04 12.32 31.21
N SER A 680 -10.23 13.23 31.76
CA SER A 680 -10.67 14.41 32.49
C SER A 680 -10.54 15.63 31.57
N ILE A 681 -11.64 16.34 31.35
CA ILE A 681 -11.68 17.51 30.48
C ILE A 681 -11.79 18.74 31.37
N PHE A 682 -10.71 19.52 31.40
CA PHE A 682 -10.63 20.77 32.14
C PHE A 682 -11.13 21.91 31.27
N LEU A 683 -12.14 22.64 31.73
CA LEU A 683 -12.74 23.76 31.02
C LEU A 683 -12.22 25.08 31.58
N TYR A 684 -11.98 26.05 30.69
CA TYR A 684 -11.46 27.37 31.04
C TYR A 684 -12.25 28.46 30.30
N ASP A 685 -12.66 29.50 31.02
CA ASP A 685 -13.43 30.63 30.47
C ASP A 685 -12.53 31.69 29.81
N TYR A 686 -11.34 31.29 29.36
CA TYR A 686 -10.36 32.14 28.66
C TYR A 686 -9.50 31.30 27.71
N ASP A 687 -8.68 31.94 26.87
CA ASP A 687 -7.74 31.24 25.98
C ASP A 687 -6.45 30.82 26.71
N ILE A 688 -6.30 29.52 26.98
CA ILE A 688 -5.10 28.98 27.64
C ILE A 688 -3.82 29.08 26.80
N SER A 689 -3.91 29.39 25.49
CA SER A 689 -2.72 29.57 24.64
C SER A 689 -1.75 30.63 25.18
N THR A 690 -2.25 31.66 25.87
CA THR A 690 -1.41 32.70 26.49
C THR A 690 -0.54 32.19 27.64
N ARG A 691 -0.87 31.03 28.20
CA ARG A 691 -0.18 30.40 29.33
C ARG A 691 0.57 29.14 28.93
N ILE A 692 0.43 28.68 27.69
CA ILE A 692 1.18 27.56 27.14
C ILE A 692 2.44 28.12 26.48
N LYS A 693 3.60 27.62 26.88
CA LYS A 693 4.87 27.98 26.25
C LYS A 693 5.01 27.28 24.91
N ASP A 694 5.73 27.90 23.98
CA ASP A 694 6.07 27.24 22.71
C ASP A 694 7.14 26.19 22.95
N PHE A 695 6.82 24.93 22.63
CA PHE A 695 7.83 23.90 22.45
C PHE A 695 8.13 23.76 20.98
N THR A 696 8.85 24.76 20.49
CA THR A 696 9.74 24.54 19.36
C THR A 696 10.84 23.64 19.87
N VAL A 697 10.76 22.38 19.47
CA VAL A 697 11.89 21.48 19.37
C VAL A 697 13.12 22.26 18.85
N LYS A 698 13.97 22.75 19.74
CA LYS A 698 15.36 23.13 19.43
C LYS A 698 16.15 21.84 19.50
N TYR A 699 16.07 21.07 18.43
CA TYR A 699 16.83 19.84 18.25
C TYR A 699 17.91 20.07 17.21
#